data_AF-A0A0Q8ZYT4-F1
#
_entry.id   AF-A0A0Q8ZYT4-F1
#
_cell.length_a   1.000
_cell.length_b   1.000
_cell.length_c   1.000
_cell.angle_alpha   90.00
_cell.angle_beta   90.00
_cell.angle_gamma   90.00
#
_symmetry.space_group_name_H-M   'P 1'
#
loop_
_entity.id
_entity.type
_entity.pdbx_description
1 polymer ?
#
loop_
_entity_poly.entity_id
_entity_poly.type
_entity_poly.pdbx_seq_one_letter_code
_entity_poly.pdbx_strand_id
1 'polypeptide(L)'
;MDIVTDLTAEAISYLTLFQDILKNDPQNNFPKEFTGKDSWKNLKTKSNDDFKLKAGLTPAQIDEITDLVFHTLDEPDSQNLINVYFDIIYNLLDWLGENLDKKYADNPESKELLLFKVPFFWRKQIRAALYKGKLEERKKLSAILEYMPVQVILAIVGQNQSSYYIRLYQFYTPDKKEDEYHNFLKETDFQNHKIWWNNNRKTAEKYLENDNLLLSELLRDDKTDNIKREFTLPFETLFNDELNEIERARKKRKDEWRASKNEEILDVYSSDSEKKDDTITGLTSEENKGDPIVRASKMKLYGLAFSGGGIRSATFNLGILQRLASLGVLGQIDYLSTVSGGGYIGTWYTSWIKRSGSLSKVTDQLCPQKSSDPFADEVRPIRWLRMFSNYLSPNVGLMSPDAWTSGMTWLRNTIVNQVLLLLIFLTVFSLILDLYNFWEYLADQFRGIGKKTEIHYLWLNSVMLIIGAFIAAFAMRSFYQVEQGRKVKKAPKIWKLFNINISKLTNIANDLPTLLIIWTIFCAFMISTFMSNVTLEQICNNNQTIFYWFLINVAIPSLGALILVGVVGNYHIRKDLIQLSKATVAKKVLTEDKNEKRDKQIRLFWLIVSSICASAVLCFLLFLFWKYYHISFNFFSSYIKKIDSDLVLEQKVDLDIANKIMLLIGLPAVLEIFSLAIITRMAIMGKIFPDYRREWWGRTGAYVNRFIFFWILICFGIFIMPALWSCFKDGAFIALPTWAGVVAWGVKKAFVSKDAAEPENTKSIMNTIVKIVPFIFMIGVILIGSAIINEIRSKPDTWQNCGITVGLSVLTIFLSWRIGVNEFSLHHFYRNRLVRAFMGATRSREDRIKTANAFTGFDTNDDILLSSMLVKNNYSGPFPILNTALNATVVSALDRQDRKAESFVFTPLYCGYDFSPTRASTWDVDNVYEYGYRPTAKFSNQNGGPTIGTAMAISGAAVNPNWGYHSSAPLAFLLTLFNVRLGWWLGNTRREKWKNPDPTFGLIYLIRDLVGKSDINKNYVCLSDGGHFDNMGLYELIRRRCSYIILGDGEQDQDIACEGLANAIRRCRIDFGVEIVFDNFEDITKLVEKSKKKHIIKGEIIYPDTKTKGTLIYIKATLTGDEPIDIREYALSNPDFPQQSTADQFFDEAQFESYRKLGYHSIHNLTELHL
;
A
#
# COMPACT_ATOMS: atom_id res chain seq x y z
N MET A 1 2.57 -14.15 -11.91
CA MET A 1 2.37 -14.10 -13.37
C MET A 1 1.74 -15.42 -13.73
N ASP A 2 0.80 -15.46 -14.66
CA ASP A 2 0.42 -16.72 -15.28
C ASP A 2 1.49 -17.00 -16.34
N ILE A 3 1.77 -18.26 -16.68
CA ILE A 3 2.67 -18.62 -17.81
C ILE A 3 2.33 -17.77 -19.04
N VAL A 4 1.04 -17.65 -19.35
CA VAL A 4 0.58 -16.89 -20.51
C VAL A 4 0.85 -15.40 -20.34
N THR A 5 0.61 -14.84 -19.16
CA THR A 5 0.86 -13.42 -18.88
C THR A 5 2.35 -13.09 -18.95
N ASP A 6 3.22 -14.01 -18.47
CA ASP A 6 4.67 -13.86 -18.47
C ASP A 6 5.22 -13.87 -19.90
N LEU A 7 4.93 -14.93 -20.65
CA LEU A 7 5.33 -15.07 -22.06
C LEU A 7 4.80 -13.91 -22.91
N THR A 8 3.57 -13.46 -22.65
CA THR A 8 3.02 -12.32 -23.39
C THR A 8 3.76 -11.03 -23.05
N ALA A 9 4.06 -10.77 -21.78
CA ALA A 9 4.77 -9.56 -21.38
C ALA A 9 6.19 -9.54 -21.98
N GLU A 10 6.88 -10.67 -21.93
CA GLU A 10 8.22 -10.83 -22.50
C GLU A 10 8.19 -10.55 -24.01
N ALA A 11 7.33 -11.23 -24.77
CA ALA A 11 7.17 -11.02 -26.21
C ALA A 11 6.85 -9.56 -26.58
N ILE A 12 6.02 -8.88 -25.77
CA ILE A 12 5.66 -7.47 -26.00
C ILE A 12 6.84 -6.53 -25.78
N SER A 13 7.71 -6.81 -24.81
CA SER A 13 8.93 -6.02 -24.58
C SER A 13 9.83 -6.05 -25.81
N TYR A 14 10.07 -7.24 -26.39
CA TYR A 14 10.79 -7.42 -27.65
C TYR A 14 10.13 -6.64 -28.80
N LEU A 15 8.81 -6.81 -29.01
CA LEU A 15 8.09 -6.11 -30.08
C LEU A 15 8.13 -4.58 -29.94
N THR A 16 7.96 -4.06 -28.72
CA THR A 16 7.90 -2.61 -28.47
C THR A 16 9.26 -1.97 -28.71
N LEU A 17 10.33 -2.59 -28.22
CA LEU A 17 11.69 -2.14 -28.50
C LEU A 17 11.99 -2.17 -29.99
N PHE A 18 11.56 -3.21 -30.71
CA PHE A 18 11.70 -3.29 -32.16
C PHE A 18 10.92 -2.19 -32.88
N GLN A 19 9.67 -1.92 -32.49
CA GLN A 19 8.88 -0.80 -33.03
C GLN A 19 9.56 0.55 -32.81
N ASP A 20 10.19 0.76 -31.65
CA ASP A 20 10.87 2.02 -31.34
C ASP A 20 12.23 2.14 -32.04
N ILE A 21 12.95 1.03 -32.26
CA ILE A 21 14.12 0.98 -33.14
C ILE A 21 13.71 1.38 -34.56
N LEU A 22 12.61 0.81 -35.07
CA LEU A 22 12.09 1.13 -36.39
C LEU A 22 11.69 2.61 -36.50
N LYS A 23 10.88 3.14 -35.58
CA LYS A 23 10.42 4.56 -35.62
C LYS A 23 11.55 5.59 -35.60
N ASN A 24 12.69 5.24 -34.99
CA ASN A 24 13.82 6.15 -34.80
C ASN A 24 14.85 6.11 -35.94
N ASP A 25 14.61 5.40 -37.05
CA ASP A 25 15.51 5.40 -38.22
C ASP A 25 15.45 6.77 -38.96
N PRO A 26 16.50 7.61 -38.85
CA PRO A 26 16.49 8.97 -39.39
C PRO A 26 16.61 9.02 -40.92
N GLN A 27 16.96 7.91 -41.59
CA GLN A 27 17.07 7.86 -43.05
C GLN A 27 15.76 7.41 -43.73
N ASN A 28 14.75 6.98 -42.97
CA ASN A 28 13.49 6.44 -43.49
C ASN A 28 13.72 5.33 -44.54
N ASN A 29 14.81 4.57 -44.35
CA ASN A 29 15.31 3.55 -45.28
C ASN A 29 14.72 2.17 -44.92
N PHE A 30 13.44 2.12 -44.55
CA PHE A 30 12.80 0.86 -44.24
C PHE A 30 12.91 -0.08 -45.45
N PRO A 31 13.38 -1.32 -45.26
CA PRO A 31 13.25 -2.34 -46.28
C PRO A 31 11.77 -2.40 -46.69
N LYS A 32 11.49 -2.35 -48.00
CA LYS A 32 10.09 -2.39 -48.50
C LYS A 32 9.34 -3.61 -47.95
N GLU A 33 10.09 -4.66 -47.58
CA GLU A 33 9.65 -5.90 -46.94
C GLU A 33 9.16 -5.80 -45.48
N PHE A 34 9.22 -4.64 -44.81
CA PHE A 34 8.52 -4.39 -43.55
C PHE A 34 7.33 -3.43 -43.71
N THR A 35 7.23 -2.79 -44.88
CA THR A 35 6.22 -1.76 -45.20
C THR A 35 5.04 -2.31 -46.01
N GLY A 36 5.07 -3.58 -46.41
CA GLY A 36 3.92 -4.27 -47.01
C GLY A 36 3.04 -4.93 -45.93
N LYS A 37 1.72 -4.95 -46.13
CA LYS A 37 0.73 -5.48 -45.16
C LYS A 37 1.07 -6.87 -44.60
N ASP A 38 1.66 -7.74 -45.43
CA ASP A 38 2.00 -9.13 -45.09
C ASP A 38 3.50 -9.46 -45.19
N SER A 39 4.33 -8.45 -45.44
CA SER A 39 5.72 -8.65 -45.86
C SER A 39 6.65 -9.23 -44.78
N TRP A 40 6.33 -8.99 -43.49
CA TRP A 40 7.01 -9.56 -42.33
C TRP A 40 6.69 -11.05 -42.09
N LYS A 41 5.66 -11.62 -42.74
CA LYS A 41 5.29 -13.05 -42.58
C LYS A 41 6.23 -14.02 -43.32
N ASN A 42 7.08 -13.51 -44.22
CA ASN A 42 7.96 -14.31 -45.07
C ASN A 42 9.44 -14.17 -44.69
N LEU A 43 9.74 -13.84 -43.44
CA LEU A 43 11.12 -13.58 -42.97
C LEU A 43 11.96 -14.85 -42.77
N LYS A 44 11.40 -16.06 -42.96
CA LYS A 44 12.04 -17.38 -42.75
C LYS A 44 13.41 -17.60 -43.41
N THR A 45 13.78 -16.81 -44.42
CA THR A 45 14.97 -17.08 -45.26
C THR A 45 16.02 -15.97 -45.24
N LYS A 46 15.88 -14.92 -44.43
CA LYS A 46 16.81 -13.78 -44.42
C LYS A 46 17.52 -13.65 -43.07
N SER A 47 18.83 -13.49 -43.10
CA SER A 47 19.70 -13.32 -41.94
C SER A 47 19.78 -11.85 -41.50
N ASN A 48 20.26 -11.61 -40.28
CA ASN A 48 20.46 -10.26 -39.74
C ASN A 48 21.36 -9.36 -40.63
N ASP A 49 22.27 -9.97 -41.40
CA ASP A 49 23.17 -9.25 -42.30
C ASP A 49 22.45 -8.74 -43.58
N ASP A 50 21.29 -9.31 -43.94
CA ASP A 50 20.53 -8.94 -45.15
C ASP A 50 19.82 -7.58 -45.03
N PHE A 51 19.53 -7.12 -43.81
CA PHE A 51 18.79 -5.88 -43.56
C PHE A 51 19.64 -4.71 -43.06
N LYS A 52 20.94 -4.94 -42.79
CA LYS A 52 21.90 -3.92 -42.30
C LYS A 52 21.44 -3.12 -41.06
N LEU A 53 20.50 -3.65 -40.27
CA LEU A 53 19.93 -2.97 -39.09
C LEU A 53 20.96 -2.74 -37.98
N LYS A 54 22.04 -3.53 -37.96
CA LYS A 54 23.17 -3.40 -37.02
C LYS A 54 23.92 -2.06 -37.11
N ALA A 55 23.94 -1.43 -38.28
CA ALA A 55 24.82 -0.28 -38.55
C ALA A 55 24.25 1.07 -38.03
N GLY A 56 23.00 1.10 -37.57
CA GLY A 56 22.27 2.33 -37.20
C GLY A 56 21.81 2.46 -35.75
N LEU A 57 22.07 1.47 -34.88
CA LEU A 57 21.58 1.48 -33.49
C LEU A 57 22.26 2.56 -32.64
N THR A 58 21.46 3.29 -31.86
CA THR A 58 21.96 4.26 -30.88
C THR A 58 22.50 3.54 -29.64
N PRO A 59 23.41 4.16 -28.86
CA PRO A 59 23.89 3.56 -27.61
C PRO A 59 22.77 3.17 -26.63
N ALA A 60 21.74 4.00 -26.48
CA ALA A 60 20.59 3.70 -25.62
C ALA A 60 19.82 2.45 -26.07
N GLN A 61 19.61 2.27 -27.38
CA GLN A 61 18.95 1.06 -27.90
C GLN A 61 19.81 -0.19 -27.67
N ILE A 62 21.13 -0.07 -27.74
CA ILE A 62 22.06 -1.18 -27.43
C ILE A 62 21.97 -1.53 -25.94
N ASP A 63 21.87 -0.54 -25.06
CA ASP A 63 21.70 -0.74 -23.62
C ASP A 63 20.35 -1.41 -23.31
N GLU A 64 19.25 -0.96 -23.93
CA GLU A 64 17.92 -1.57 -23.79
C GLU A 64 17.87 -3.02 -24.31
N ILE A 65 18.46 -3.29 -25.48
CA ILE A 65 18.61 -4.65 -26.01
C ILE A 65 19.41 -5.52 -25.03
N THR A 66 20.52 -4.96 -24.51
CA THR A 66 21.36 -5.66 -23.54
C THR A 66 20.55 -5.98 -22.29
N ASP A 67 19.79 -5.05 -21.73
CA ASP A 67 18.99 -5.28 -20.52
C ASP A 67 17.89 -6.33 -20.70
N LEU A 68 17.28 -6.38 -21.89
CA LEU A 68 16.24 -7.35 -22.24
C LEU A 68 16.79 -8.76 -22.42
N VAL A 69 17.88 -8.93 -23.19
CA VAL A 69 18.45 -10.26 -23.51
C VAL A 69 19.37 -10.79 -22.41
N PHE A 70 19.99 -9.93 -21.61
CA PHE A 70 21.14 -10.33 -20.78
C PHE A 70 20.77 -10.79 -19.36
N HIS A 71 21.20 -12.01 -19.00
CA HIS A 71 20.85 -12.68 -17.74
C HIS A 71 21.96 -12.75 -16.67
N THR A 72 23.18 -12.23 -16.90
CA THR A 72 24.29 -12.37 -15.92
C THR A 72 24.91 -11.04 -15.44
N LEU A 73 25.90 -11.17 -14.54
CA LEU A 73 26.54 -10.09 -13.78
C LEU A 73 27.80 -9.50 -14.45
N ASP A 74 28.22 -9.96 -15.64
CA ASP A 74 29.32 -9.31 -16.37
C ASP A 74 28.98 -9.17 -17.87
N GLU A 75 28.94 -7.94 -18.38
CA GLU A 75 28.56 -7.62 -19.78
C GLU A 75 29.39 -8.44 -20.79
N PRO A 76 28.74 -9.29 -21.61
CA PRO A 76 29.39 -10.00 -22.70
C PRO A 76 29.65 -9.04 -23.87
N ASP A 77 30.13 -9.59 -24.98
CA ASP A 77 30.26 -8.83 -26.22
C ASP A 77 28.89 -8.31 -26.67
N SER A 78 28.69 -6.98 -26.60
CA SER A 78 27.44 -6.31 -26.98
C SER A 78 26.99 -6.68 -28.40
N GLN A 79 27.94 -7.03 -29.29
CA GLN A 79 27.63 -7.41 -30.66
C GLN A 79 26.91 -8.77 -30.74
N ASN A 80 27.23 -9.70 -29.86
CA ASN A 80 26.59 -11.03 -29.84
C ASN A 80 25.17 -10.96 -29.27
N LEU A 81 24.93 -10.14 -28.23
CA LEU A 81 23.58 -9.94 -27.67
C LEU A 81 22.62 -9.30 -28.69
N ILE A 82 23.13 -8.37 -29.51
CA ILE A 82 22.35 -7.78 -30.60
C ILE A 82 21.95 -8.85 -31.62
N ASN A 83 22.82 -9.81 -31.93
CA ASN A 83 22.47 -10.91 -32.84
C ASN A 83 21.33 -11.76 -32.27
N VAL A 84 21.44 -12.17 -30.99
CA VAL A 84 20.40 -12.95 -30.30
C VAL A 84 19.06 -12.21 -30.28
N TYR A 85 19.07 -10.91 -29.97
CA TYR A 85 17.86 -10.08 -30.00
C TYR A 85 17.14 -10.14 -31.35
N PHE A 86 17.87 -9.93 -32.44
CA PHE A 86 17.25 -9.94 -33.77
C PHE A 86 16.79 -11.34 -34.17
N ASP A 87 17.52 -12.40 -33.81
CA ASP A 87 17.09 -13.77 -34.06
C ASP A 87 15.77 -14.09 -33.32
N ILE A 88 15.64 -13.68 -32.06
CA ILE A 88 14.39 -13.79 -31.29
C ILE A 88 13.27 -13.01 -31.99
N ILE A 89 13.52 -11.77 -32.42
CA ILE A 89 12.52 -10.95 -33.13
C ILE A 89 12.06 -11.60 -34.43
N TYR A 90 12.97 -12.11 -35.26
CA TYR A 90 12.60 -12.76 -36.52
C TYR A 90 11.74 -13.99 -36.29
N ASN A 91 12.12 -14.84 -35.33
CA ASN A 91 11.35 -16.03 -34.97
C ASN A 91 10.00 -15.67 -34.32
N LEU A 92 9.95 -14.61 -33.52
CA LEU A 92 8.71 -14.12 -32.91
C LEU A 92 7.75 -13.56 -33.95
N LEU A 93 8.24 -12.78 -34.92
CA LEU A 93 7.44 -12.27 -36.03
C LEU A 93 6.93 -13.42 -36.91
N ASP A 94 7.74 -14.44 -37.18
CA ASP A 94 7.30 -15.62 -37.92
C ASP A 94 6.18 -16.37 -37.18
N TRP A 95 6.37 -16.64 -35.88
CA TRP A 95 5.36 -17.28 -35.04
C TRP A 95 4.07 -16.47 -34.96
N LEU A 96 4.16 -15.14 -34.87
CA LEU A 96 3.00 -14.25 -34.94
C LEU A 96 2.31 -14.34 -36.29
N GLY A 97 3.05 -14.52 -37.39
CA GLY A 97 2.50 -14.68 -38.72
C GLY A 97 1.66 -15.95 -38.86
N GLU A 98 2.13 -17.05 -38.26
CA GLU A 98 1.42 -18.34 -38.23
C GLU A 98 0.21 -18.34 -37.28
N ASN A 99 0.28 -17.58 -36.17
CA ASN A 99 -0.73 -17.58 -35.12
C ASN A 99 -1.71 -16.38 -35.15
N LEU A 100 -1.53 -15.43 -36.07
CA LEU A 100 -2.45 -14.30 -36.20
C LEU A 100 -3.83 -14.77 -36.68
N ASP A 101 -4.89 -14.20 -36.11
CA ASP A 101 -6.23 -14.43 -36.66
C ASP A 101 -6.32 -13.85 -38.09
N LYS A 102 -6.66 -14.71 -39.05
CA LYS A 102 -6.75 -14.41 -40.49
C LYS A 102 -7.58 -13.16 -40.78
N LYS A 103 -8.58 -12.86 -39.94
CA LYS A 103 -9.41 -11.65 -40.07
C LYS A 103 -8.63 -10.34 -40.01
N TYR A 104 -7.51 -10.29 -39.28
CA TYR A 104 -6.66 -9.09 -39.18
C TYR A 104 -5.57 -9.07 -40.25
N ALA A 105 -5.22 -10.22 -40.83
CA ALA A 105 -4.38 -10.33 -42.00
C ALA A 105 -5.09 -9.83 -43.27
N ASP A 106 -6.37 -10.15 -43.42
CA ASP A 106 -7.08 -10.03 -44.71
C ASP A 106 -7.94 -8.75 -44.84
N ASN A 107 -7.91 -7.80 -43.89
CA ASN A 107 -8.78 -6.62 -43.94
C ASN A 107 -8.20 -5.49 -44.83
N PRO A 108 -8.74 -5.22 -46.05
CA PRO A 108 -8.12 -4.31 -47.01
C PRO A 108 -8.23 -2.83 -46.64
N GLU A 109 -9.13 -2.46 -45.73
CA GLU A 109 -9.51 -1.07 -45.45
C GLU A 109 -8.58 -0.32 -44.48
N SER A 110 -7.76 -0.99 -43.66
CA SER A 110 -6.85 -0.28 -42.76
C SER A 110 -5.59 0.19 -43.49
N LYS A 111 -5.34 1.51 -43.49
CA LYS A 111 -4.08 2.14 -43.96
C LYS A 111 -2.89 1.93 -43.01
N GLU A 112 -3.14 1.47 -41.78
CA GLU A 112 -2.13 1.30 -40.75
C GLU A 112 -1.38 -0.03 -40.92
N LEU A 113 -0.05 0.02 -40.86
CA LEU A 113 0.81 -1.16 -40.90
C LEU A 113 0.58 -2.00 -39.64
N LEU A 114 0.30 -3.29 -39.82
CA LEU A 114 -0.04 -4.21 -38.73
C LEU A 114 1.06 -4.25 -37.65
N LEU A 115 2.34 -4.21 -38.06
CA LEU A 115 3.51 -4.20 -37.16
C LEU A 115 3.51 -3.01 -36.18
N PHE A 116 2.99 -1.85 -36.58
CA PHE A 116 3.01 -0.62 -35.78
C PHE A 116 1.77 -0.42 -34.90
N LYS A 117 0.90 -1.43 -34.81
CA LYS A 117 -0.22 -1.42 -33.86
C LYS A 117 0.28 -1.31 -32.41
N VAL A 118 -0.51 -0.64 -31.57
CA VAL A 118 -0.23 -0.42 -30.16
C VAL A 118 -0.02 -1.75 -29.39
N PRO A 119 0.80 -1.77 -28.32
CA PRO A 119 1.11 -2.99 -27.56
C PRO A 119 -0.11 -3.79 -27.07
N PHE A 120 -1.21 -3.10 -26.77
CA PHE A 120 -2.46 -3.72 -26.37
C PHE A 120 -3.03 -4.70 -27.41
N PHE A 121 -2.92 -4.35 -28.70
CA PHE A 121 -3.35 -5.22 -29.79
C PHE A 121 -2.54 -6.52 -29.81
N TRP A 122 -1.22 -6.42 -29.72
CA TRP A 122 -0.33 -7.58 -29.73
C TRP A 122 -0.50 -8.46 -28.50
N ARG A 123 -0.70 -7.84 -27.32
CA ARG A 123 -0.96 -8.55 -26.06
C ARG A 123 -2.19 -9.47 -26.20
N LYS A 124 -3.23 -9.00 -26.88
CA LYS A 124 -4.43 -9.77 -27.17
C LYS A 124 -4.18 -10.93 -28.13
N GLN A 125 -3.48 -10.69 -29.25
CA GLN A 125 -3.22 -11.73 -30.24
C GLN A 125 -2.36 -12.87 -29.67
N ILE A 126 -1.29 -12.51 -28.96
CA ILE A 126 -0.39 -13.50 -28.33
C ILE A 126 -1.15 -14.33 -27.30
N ARG A 127 -1.93 -13.68 -26.41
CA ARG A 127 -2.78 -14.40 -25.46
C ARG A 127 -3.77 -15.34 -26.16
N ALA A 128 -4.44 -14.85 -27.20
CA ALA A 128 -5.40 -15.66 -27.95
C ALA A 128 -4.74 -16.92 -28.53
N ALA A 129 -3.52 -16.80 -29.06
CA ALA A 129 -2.74 -17.94 -29.55
C ALA A 129 -2.36 -18.92 -28.42
N LEU A 130 -1.84 -18.41 -27.30
CA LEU A 130 -1.40 -19.24 -26.16
C LEU A 130 -2.54 -19.95 -25.41
N TYR A 131 -3.75 -19.41 -25.48
CA TYR A 131 -4.95 -20.01 -24.87
C TYR A 131 -5.76 -20.89 -25.83
N LYS A 132 -5.79 -20.61 -27.14
CA LYS A 132 -6.52 -21.41 -28.15
C LYS A 132 -5.69 -22.50 -28.80
N GLY A 133 -4.37 -22.36 -28.82
CA GLY A 133 -3.46 -23.30 -29.48
C GLY A 133 -3.37 -24.64 -28.76
N LYS A 134 -2.65 -25.58 -29.37
CA LYS A 134 -2.15 -26.77 -28.65
C LYS A 134 -1.24 -26.28 -27.51
N LEU A 135 -1.20 -26.98 -26.38
CA LEU A 135 -0.32 -26.64 -25.25
C LEU A 135 1.16 -26.48 -25.67
N GLU A 136 1.54 -27.15 -26.77
CA GLU A 136 2.80 -26.98 -27.50
C GLU A 136 3.13 -25.53 -27.91
N GLU A 137 2.15 -24.65 -28.14
CA GLU A 137 2.42 -23.24 -28.52
C GLU A 137 3.10 -22.46 -27.39
N ARG A 138 2.83 -22.80 -26.12
CA ARG A 138 3.53 -22.19 -24.98
C ARG A 138 5.00 -22.60 -24.96
N LYS A 139 5.26 -23.89 -25.22
CA LYS A 139 6.61 -24.45 -25.32
C LYS A 139 7.37 -23.87 -26.51
N LYS A 140 6.72 -23.73 -27.67
CA LYS A 140 7.30 -23.07 -28.86
C LYS A 140 7.64 -21.62 -28.58
N LEU A 141 6.72 -20.84 -28.01
CA LEU A 141 6.99 -19.43 -27.70
C LEU A 141 8.10 -19.28 -26.66
N SER A 142 8.13 -20.12 -25.63
CA SER A 142 9.22 -20.18 -24.65
C SER A 142 10.56 -20.50 -25.31
N ALA A 143 10.59 -21.41 -26.30
CA ALA A 143 11.78 -21.71 -27.10
C ALA A 143 12.22 -20.55 -27.99
N ILE A 144 11.27 -19.82 -28.60
CA ILE A 144 11.52 -18.67 -29.48
C ILE A 144 12.09 -17.49 -28.69
N LEU A 145 11.52 -17.22 -27.52
CA LEU A 145 11.97 -16.15 -26.62
C LEU A 145 13.23 -16.54 -25.83
N GLU A 146 13.66 -17.80 -25.92
CA GLU A 146 14.75 -18.38 -25.13
C GLU A 146 14.56 -18.15 -23.61
N TYR A 147 13.29 -18.17 -23.19
CA TYR A 147 12.84 -17.71 -21.88
C TYR A 147 11.83 -18.69 -21.26
N MET A 148 12.10 -19.08 -20.02
CA MET A 148 11.24 -19.88 -19.16
C MET A 148 10.51 -18.95 -18.17
N PRO A 149 9.17 -19.03 -18.07
CA PRO A 149 8.39 -18.23 -17.14
C PRO A 149 8.85 -18.39 -15.69
N VAL A 150 8.86 -17.29 -14.96
CA VAL A 150 9.37 -17.25 -13.58
C VAL A 150 8.58 -18.18 -12.66
N GLN A 151 7.28 -18.40 -12.90
CA GLN A 151 6.47 -19.32 -12.08
C GLN A 151 6.94 -20.76 -12.19
N VAL A 152 7.35 -21.19 -13.39
CA VAL A 152 7.83 -22.54 -13.62
C VAL A 152 9.13 -22.75 -12.83
N ILE A 153 10.04 -21.78 -12.90
CA ILE A 153 11.28 -21.79 -12.12
C ILE A 153 10.97 -21.80 -10.62
N LEU A 154 10.08 -20.93 -10.16
CA LEU A 154 9.69 -20.82 -8.75
C LEU A 154 9.01 -22.09 -8.21
N ALA A 155 8.20 -22.76 -9.02
CA ALA A 155 7.58 -24.04 -8.63
C ALA A 155 8.63 -25.14 -8.41
N ILE A 156 9.73 -25.12 -9.18
CA ILE A 156 10.81 -26.09 -9.04
C ILE A 156 11.71 -25.75 -7.85
N VAL A 157 12.25 -24.52 -7.80
CA VAL A 157 13.31 -24.19 -6.83
C VAL A 157 12.82 -23.56 -5.52
N GLY A 158 11.61 -23.00 -5.50
CA GLY A 158 11.00 -22.38 -4.31
C GLY A 158 11.56 -21.01 -3.93
N GLN A 159 11.18 -20.50 -2.75
CA GLN A 159 11.49 -19.13 -2.30
C GLN A 159 12.92 -18.90 -1.77
N ASN A 160 13.70 -19.98 -1.58
CA ASN A 160 15.00 -19.89 -0.90
C ASN A 160 16.17 -19.54 -1.83
N GLN A 161 15.94 -19.35 -3.13
CA GLN A 161 16.99 -19.00 -4.09
C GLN A 161 17.22 -17.51 -4.22
N SER A 162 18.46 -17.12 -4.55
CA SER A 162 18.77 -15.73 -4.88
C SER A 162 18.12 -15.33 -6.21
N SER A 163 17.75 -14.05 -6.34
CA SER A 163 17.18 -13.48 -7.57
C SER A 163 18.08 -13.72 -8.78
N TYR A 164 19.40 -13.79 -8.58
CA TYR A 164 20.37 -14.09 -9.61
C TYR A 164 20.22 -15.51 -10.18
N TYR A 165 20.10 -16.53 -9.32
CA TYR A 165 19.91 -17.90 -9.81
C TYR A 165 18.54 -18.10 -10.45
N ILE A 166 17.50 -17.46 -9.92
CA ILE A 166 16.17 -17.47 -10.56
C ILE A 166 16.29 -16.93 -11.99
N ARG A 167 16.95 -15.78 -12.18
CA ARG A 167 17.17 -15.18 -13.52
C ARG A 167 18.05 -16.05 -14.42
N LEU A 168 19.06 -16.73 -13.87
CA LEU A 168 19.91 -17.66 -14.61
C LEU A 168 19.13 -18.89 -15.11
N TYR A 169 18.17 -19.38 -14.32
CA TYR A 169 17.34 -20.54 -14.70
C TYR A 169 16.18 -20.17 -15.62
N GLN A 170 15.81 -18.88 -15.73
CA GLN A 170 14.84 -18.42 -16.72
C GLN A 170 15.37 -18.50 -18.15
N PHE A 171 16.69 -18.53 -18.35
CA PHE A 171 17.24 -18.76 -19.68
C PHE A 171 16.85 -20.18 -20.16
N TYR A 172 16.35 -20.34 -21.38
CA TYR A 172 15.90 -21.63 -21.91
C TYR A 172 16.48 -21.88 -23.30
N THR A 173 17.23 -22.97 -23.43
CA THR A 173 17.88 -23.34 -24.69
C THR A 173 17.40 -24.72 -25.17
N PRO A 174 16.81 -24.84 -26.37
CA PRO A 174 16.50 -26.15 -26.97
C PRO A 174 17.77 -26.86 -27.47
N ASP A 175 17.76 -28.20 -27.46
CA ASP A 175 18.94 -29.11 -27.64
C ASP A 175 19.84 -28.87 -28.87
N LYS A 176 19.40 -28.11 -29.88
CA LYS A 176 20.10 -27.97 -31.17
C LYS A 176 21.15 -26.85 -31.22
N LYS A 177 21.37 -26.12 -30.13
CA LYS A 177 22.27 -24.95 -30.09
C LYS A 177 23.22 -24.89 -28.88
N GLU A 178 23.33 -25.94 -28.06
CA GLU A 178 24.12 -25.90 -26.80
C GLU A 178 25.55 -25.32 -26.95
N ASP A 179 26.23 -25.62 -28.07
CA ASP A 179 27.61 -25.17 -28.34
C ASP A 179 27.73 -23.68 -28.71
N GLU A 180 26.67 -23.07 -29.28
CA GLU A 180 26.64 -21.63 -29.59
C GLU A 180 26.52 -20.78 -28.31
N TYR A 181 25.89 -21.33 -27.26
CA TYR A 181 25.57 -20.60 -26.04
C TYR A 181 26.69 -20.53 -25.00
N HIS A 182 27.74 -21.34 -25.16
CA HIS A 182 28.96 -21.28 -24.34
C HIS A 182 29.56 -19.87 -24.30
N ASN A 183 29.34 -19.06 -25.34
CA ASN A 183 29.92 -17.72 -25.48
C ASN A 183 29.17 -16.61 -24.71
N PHE A 184 27.98 -16.86 -24.15
CA PHE A 184 27.14 -15.83 -23.49
C PHE A 184 27.16 -15.88 -21.96
N LEU A 185 27.49 -17.05 -21.39
CA LEU A 185 27.56 -17.28 -19.95
C LEU A 185 29.02 -17.48 -19.54
N LYS A 186 29.37 -17.11 -18.31
CA LYS A 186 30.65 -17.56 -17.74
C LYS A 186 30.64 -19.07 -17.63
N GLU A 187 31.80 -19.71 -17.76
CA GLU A 187 31.95 -21.16 -17.61
C GLU A 187 31.23 -21.70 -16.36
N THR A 188 31.40 -21.03 -15.21
CA THR A 188 30.73 -21.44 -13.96
C THR A 188 29.20 -21.35 -14.03
N ASP A 189 28.68 -20.31 -14.66
CA ASP A 189 27.25 -20.05 -14.75
C ASP A 189 26.60 -20.98 -15.76
N PHE A 190 27.31 -21.24 -16.88
CA PHE A 190 26.95 -22.25 -17.87
C PHE A 190 26.90 -23.64 -17.24
N GLN A 191 27.91 -24.04 -16.48
CA GLN A 191 27.91 -25.35 -15.80
C GLN A 191 26.76 -25.46 -14.78
N ASN A 192 26.54 -24.43 -13.95
CA ASN A 192 25.44 -24.40 -12.98
C ASN A 192 24.07 -24.50 -13.66
N HIS A 193 23.89 -23.72 -14.73
CA HIS A 193 22.68 -23.73 -15.54
C HIS A 193 22.47 -25.09 -16.21
N LYS A 194 23.51 -25.65 -16.83
CA LYS A 194 23.48 -26.96 -17.52
C LYS A 194 23.11 -28.10 -16.57
N ILE A 195 23.75 -28.14 -15.39
CA ILE A 195 23.42 -29.13 -14.36
C ILE A 195 21.96 -29.00 -13.93
N TRP A 196 21.49 -27.78 -13.71
CA TRP A 196 20.11 -27.53 -13.28
C TRP A 196 19.08 -27.95 -14.34
N TRP A 197 19.28 -27.55 -15.60
CA TRP A 197 18.38 -27.90 -16.70
C TRP A 197 18.38 -29.40 -17.00
N ASN A 198 19.53 -30.07 -16.98
CA ASN A 198 19.59 -31.53 -17.16
C ASN A 198 18.72 -32.29 -16.16
N ASN A 199 18.62 -31.79 -14.92
CA ASN A 199 17.81 -32.41 -13.88
C ASN A 199 16.33 -32.01 -13.91
N ASN A 200 16.01 -30.78 -14.35
CA ASN A 200 14.69 -30.18 -14.14
C ASN A 200 13.89 -29.92 -15.43
N ARG A 201 14.50 -30.04 -16.62
CA ARG A 201 13.88 -29.66 -17.89
C ARG A 201 12.52 -30.31 -18.15
N LYS A 202 12.45 -31.63 -18.02
CA LYS A 202 11.20 -32.38 -18.26
C LYS A 202 10.07 -31.91 -17.33
N THR A 203 10.42 -31.58 -16.09
CA THR A 203 9.46 -31.05 -15.11
C THR A 203 9.03 -29.63 -15.48
N ALA A 204 9.96 -28.77 -15.89
CA ALA A 204 9.67 -27.41 -16.35
C ALA A 204 8.75 -27.39 -17.57
N GLU A 205 9.04 -28.21 -18.58
CA GLU A 205 8.20 -28.37 -19.77
C GLU A 205 6.80 -28.90 -19.40
N LYS A 206 6.71 -29.85 -18.46
CA LYS A 206 5.41 -30.35 -17.97
C LYS A 206 4.58 -29.26 -17.28
N TYR A 207 5.22 -28.35 -16.55
CA TYR A 207 4.52 -27.22 -15.91
C TYR A 207 4.04 -26.18 -16.91
N LEU A 208 4.76 -25.95 -18.02
CA LEU A 208 4.28 -25.09 -19.11
C LEU A 208 2.97 -25.59 -19.74
N GLU A 209 2.83 -26.92 -19.79
CA GLU A 209 1.71 -27.59 -20.44
C GLU A 209 0.55 -27.91 -19.47
N ASN A 210 0.70 -27.70 -18.16
CA ASN A 210 -0.33 -28.05 -17.18
C ASN A 210 -0.45 -27.04 -16.04
N ASP A 211 -1.37 -26.07 -16.22
CA ASP A 211 -1.63 -24.99 -15.27
C ASP A 211 -2.09 -25.51 -13.90
N ASN A 212 -2.90 -26.58 -13.87
CA ASN A 212 -3.38 -27.17 -12.62
C ASN A 212 -2.24 -27.79 -11.82
N LEU A 213 -1.34 -28.50 -12.51
CA LEU A 213 -0.17 -29.10 -11.88
C LEU A 213 0.76 -28.00 -11.35
N LEU A 214 1.05 -26.97 -12.15
CA LEU A 214 1.86 -25.83 -11.73
C LEU A 214 1.24 -25.13 -10.51
N LEU A 215 -0.05 -24.82 -10.56
CA LEU A 215 -0.77 -24.17 -9.47
C LEU A 215 -0.74 -25.01 -8.19
N SER A 216 -0.95 -26.33 -8.31
CA SER A 216 -0.89 -27.25 -7.18
C SER A 216 0.48 -27.25 -6.51
N GLU A 217 1.55 -27.15 -7.30
CA GLU A 217 2.92 -27.13 -6.80
C GLU A 217 3.28 -25.77 -6.17
N LEU A 218 2.84 -24.66 -6.77
CA LEU A 218 3.05 -23.30 -6.24
C LEU A 218 2.34 -23.03 -4.89
N LEU A 219 1.30 -23.80 -4.59
CA LEU A 219 0.49 -23.69 -3.37
C LEU A 219 0.74 -24.82 -2.37
N ARG A 220 1.68 -25.73 -2.66
CA ARG A 220 1.96 -26.91 -1.86
C ARG A 220 2.56 -26.53 -0.50
N ASP A 221 1.95 -27.06 0.56
CA ASP A 221 2.37 -26.84 1.94
C ASP A 221 3.01 -28.12 2.47
N ASP A 222 4.24 -28.39 2.03
CA ASP A 222 5.00 -29.53 2.52
C ASP A 222 5.91 -29.09 3.67
N LYS A 223 5.79 -29.75 4.83
CA LYS A 223 6.63 -29.51 6.00
C LYS A 223 7.93 -30.33 5.96
N THR A 224 8.01 -31.31 5.07
CA THR A 224 9.16 -32.24 4.99
C THR A 224 10.25 -31.73 4.05
N ASP A 225 9.88 -30.99 3.01
CA ASP A 225 10.83 -30.23 2.20
C ASP A 225 11.17 -28.91 2.90
N ASN A 226 12.46 -28.60 3.07
CA ASN A 226 12.95 -27.32 3.60
C ASN A 226 12.56 -26.09 2.73
N ILE A 227 11.69 -26.28 1.73
CA ILE A 227 11.29 -25.30 0.73
C ILE A 227 9.79 -25.01 0.90
N LYS A 228 9.43 -23.82 1.40
CA LYS A 228 8.02 -23.38 1.45
C LYS A 228 7.55 -22.92 0.06
N ARG A 229 6.56 -23.61 -0.51
CA ARG A 229 5.93 -23.28 -1.80
C ARG A 229 4.56 -22.63 -1.56
N GLU A 230 4.58 -21.35 -1.20
CA GLU A 230 3.36 -20.55 -1.13
C GLU A 230 3.60 -19.23 -1.83
N PHE A 231 3.30 -19.19 -3.12
CA PHE A 231 3.50 -18.02 -3.97
C PHE A 231 2.25 -17.15 -4.08
N THR A 232 2.46 -15.87 -4.36
CA THR A 232 1.40 -14.93 -4.73
C THR A 232 0.96 -15.18 -6.16
N LEU A 233 -0.34 -15.14 -6.40
CA LEU A 233 -0.92 -15.38 -7.72
C LEU A 233 -1.47 -14.09 -8.34
N PRO A 234 -1.43 -13.96 -9.67
CA PRO A 234 -2.07 -12.86 -10.38
C PRO A 234 -3.59 -13.09 -10.50
N PHE A 235 -4.33 -12.02 -10.78
CA PHE A 235 -5.76 -12.06 -11.03
C PHE A 235 -6.19 -12.99 -12.18
N GLU A 236 -5.45 -13.04 -13.30
CA GLU A 236 -5.88 -13.86 -14.44
C GLU A 236 -5.91 -15.36 -14.11
N THR A 237 -4.92 -15.83 -13.34
CA THR A 237 -4.82 -17.24 -12.94
C THR A 237 -6.01 -17.66 -12.09
N LEU A 238 -6.41 -16.82 -11.13
CA LEU A 238 -7.56 -17.13 -10.27
C LEU A 238 -8.91 -16.89 -10.94
N PHE A 239 -8.99 -15.97 -11.91
CA PHE A 239 -10.26 -15.61 -12.53
C PHE A 239 -10.88 -16.81 -13.25
N ASN A 240 -10.06 -17.71 -13.80
CA ASN A 240 -10.56 -18.94 -14.43
C ASN A 240 -11.25 -19.89 -13.42
N ASP A 241 -10.73 -19.99 -12.19
CA ASP A 241 -11.36 -20.76 -11.12
C ASP A 241 -12.70 -20.15 -10.69
N GLU A 242 -12.79 -18.82 -10.63
CA GLU A 242 -14.06 -18.12 -10.37
C GLU A 242 -15.10 -18.43 -11.46
N LEU A 243 -14.70 -18.39 -12.74
CA LEU A 243 -15.60 -18.70 -13.86
C LEU A 243 -16.06 -20.17 -13.83
N ASN A 244 -15.19 -21.10 -13.42
CA ASN A 244 -15.55 -22.50 -13.20
C ASN A 244 -16.58 -22.63 -12.08
N GLU A 245 -16.43 -21.86 -11.00
CA GLU A 245 -17.39 -21.86 -9.90
C GLU A 245 -18.75 -21.30 -10.31
N ILE A 246 -18.77 -20.24 -11.12
CA ILE A 246 -20.00 -19.67 -11.69
C ILE A 246 -20.73 -20.67 -12.58
N GLU A 247 -20.00 -21.38 -13.43
CA GLU A 247 -20.56 -22.42 -14.29
C GLU A 247 -21.24 -23.53 -13.46
N ARG A 248 -20.59 -23.98 -12.39
CA ARG A 248 -21.20 -24.93 -11.43
C ARG A 248 -22.44 -24.36 -10.75
N ALA A 249 -22.39 -23.09 -10.32
CA ALA A 249 -23.51 -22.43 -9.67
C ALA A 249 -24.71 -22.26 -10.62
N ARG A 250 -24.48 -21.86 -11.88
CA ARG A 250 -25.50 -21.79 -12.94
C ARG A 250 -26.16 -23.15 -13.16
N LYS A 251 -25.37 -24.24 -13.27
CA LYS A 251 -25.90 -25.60 -13.43
C LYS A 251 -26.78 -25.99 -12.25
N LYS A 252 -26.29 -25.82 -11.02
CA LYS A 252 -27.05 -26.14 -9.80
C LYS A 252 -28.35 -25.35 -9.69
N ARG A 253 -28.33 -24.04 -10.00
CA ARG A 253 -29.55 -23.19 -10.04
C ARG A 253 -30.55 -23.68 -11.09
N LYS A 254 -30.09 -24.09 -12.27
CA LYS A 254 -30.95 -24.63 -13.33
C LYS A 254 -31.64 -25.93 -12.89
N ASP A 255 -30.89 -26.82 -12.25
CA ASP A 255 -31.41 -28.09 -11.73
C ASP A 255 -32.46 -27.85 -10.62
N GLU A 256 -32.19 -26.90 -9.73
CA GLU A 256 -33.11 -26.48 -8.66
C GLU A 256 -34.43 -25.90 -9.21
N TRP A 257 -34.36 -25.06 -10.23
CA TRP A 257 -35.55 -24.46 -10.85
C TRP A 257 -36.38 -25.47 -11.65
N ARG A 258 -35.74 -26.45 -12.31
CA ARG A 258 -36.43 -27.56 -12.97
C ARG A 258 -37.23 -28.40 -11.98
N ALA A 259 -36.62 -28.75 -10.86
CA ALA A 259 -37.29 -29.50 -9.80
C ALA A 259 -38.50 -28.75 -9.20
N SER A 260 -38.42 -27.41 -9.07
CA SER A 260 -39.53 -26.60 -8.54
C SER A 260 -40.76 -26.50 -9.46
N LYS A 261 -40.63 -26.79 -10.75
CA LYS A 261 -41.72 -26.61 -11.73
C LYS A 261 -42.63 -27.83 -11.91
N ASN A 262 -42.41 -28.95 -11.21
CA ASN A 262 -43.15 -30.21 -11.42
C ASN A 262 -43.24 -30.59 -12.91
N GLU A 263 -42.19 -30.34 -13.71
CA GLU A 263 -42.03 -31.06 -14.96
C GLU A 263 -41.56 -32.47 -14.57
N GLU A 264 -42.52 -33.38 -14.48
CA GLU A 264 -42.26 -34.81 -14.33
C GLU A 264 -41.20 -35.26 -15.32
N ILE A 265 -40.34 -36.16 -14.84
CA ILE A 265 -39.44 -36.97 -15.64
C ILE A 265 -40.27 -37.73 -16.68
N LEU A 266 -40.39 -37.14 -17.87
CA LEU A 266 -40.91 -37.76 -19.08
C LEU A 266 -39.79 -37.82 -20.12
N ASP A 267 -38.62 -38.34 -19.69
CA ASP A 267 -37.53 -38.81 -20.56
C ASP A 267 -37.57 -40.35 -20.66
N VAL A 268 -38.76 -40.90 -20.89
CA VAL A 268 -38.95 -42.25 -21.42
C VAL A 268 -39.83 -42.08 -22.65
N TYR A 269 -39.26 -42.35 -23.83
CA TYR A 269 -39.80 -42.14 -25.18
C TYR A 269 -39.52 -40.77 -25.85
N SER A 270 -38.26 -40.52 -26.19
CA SER A 270 -37.92 -40.03 -27.55
C SER A 270 -36.50 -40.45 -27.94
N SER A 271 -36.31 -41.76 -28.11
CA SER A 271 -35.38 -42.24 -29.15
C SER A 271 -35.93 -41.78 -30.51
N ASP A 272 -35.07 -41.21 -31.35
CA ASP A 272 -35.31 -40.79 -32.75
C ASP A 272 -35.44 -39.29 -33.05
N SER A 273 -34.69 -38.43 -32.35
CA SER A 273 -34.24 -37.14 -32.91
C SER A 273 -32.80 -36.76 -32.53
N GLU A 274 -31.91 -37.75 -32.50
CA GLU A 274 -30.46 -37.51 -32.63
C GLU A 274 -30.13 -37.05 -34.05
N LYS A 275 -30.09 -35.73 -34.27
CA LYS A 275 -29.28 -34.96 -35.24
C LYS A 275 -30.00 -33.67 -35.63
N LYS A 276 -29.82 -32.63 -34.80
CA LYS A 276 -29.78 -31.18 -35.14
C LYS A 276 -30.28 -30.34 -33.94
N ASP A 277 -29.45 -30.21 -32.90
CA ASP A 277 -29.11 -28.87 -32.33
C ASP A 277 -27.98 -28.90 -31.27
N ASP A 278 -26.97 -29.76 -31.44
CA ASP A 278 -25.75 -29.81 -30.62
C ASP A 278 -24.75 -28.67 -30.94
N THR A 279 -25.20 -27.43 -31.10
CA THR A 279 -24.29 -26.30 -31.39
C THR A 279 -24.07 -25.31 -30.26
N ILE A 280 -24.60 -25.55 -29.04
CA ILE A 280 -24.37 -24.61 -27.91
C ILE A 280 -23.76 -25.25 -26.64
N THR A 281 -23.58 -26.56 -26.55
CA THR A 281 -22.88 -27.17 -25.40
C THR A 281 -21.93 -28.30 -25.79
N GLY A 282 -20.94 -27.97 -26.61
CA GLY A 282 -19.73 -28.78 -26.78
C GLY A 282 -18.61 -28.26 -25.87
N LEU A 283 -18.63 -28.61 -24.58
CA LEU A 283 -17.49 -28.46 -23.69
C LEU A 283 -17.22 -29.83 -23.07
N THR A 284 -16.52 -30.66 -23.84
CA THR A 284 -15.83 -31.84 -23.33
C THR A 284 -14.82 -31.40 -22.27
N SER A 285 -14.78 -32.20 -21.21
CA SER A 285 -13.91 -32.13 -20.05
C SER A 285 -12.42 -32.03 -20.41
N GLU A 286 -11.70 -31.20 -19.64
CA GLU A 286 -10.23 -31.13 -19.45
C GLU A 286 -9.31 -30.43 -20.46
N GLU A 287 -9.80 -29.88 -21.58
CA GLU A 287 -8.96 -29.06 -22.48
C GLU A 287 -9.06 -27.54 -22.20
N ASN A 288 -7.92 -26.85 -22.37
CA ASN A 288 -7.64 -25.43 -22.12
C ASN A 288 -8.85 -24.50 -22.42
N LYS A 289 -9.59 -24.05 -21.39
CA LYS A 289 -10.86 -23.29 -21.53
C LYS A 289 -10.75 -21.88 -22.15
N GLY A 290 -9.65 -21.57 -22.83
CA GLY A 290 -9.40 -20.28 -23.48
C GLY A 290 -9.04 -19.14 -22.51
N ASP A 291 -8.79 -17.94 -23.05
CA ASP A 291 -8.46 -16.75 -22.24
C ASP A 291 -9.63 -16.41 -21.30
N PRO A 292 -9.42 -16.31 -19.97
CA PRO A 292 -10.50 -16.04 -19.02
C PRO A 292 -11.26 -14.73 -19.32
N ILE A 293 -10.61 -13.71 -19.90
CA ILE A 293 -11.26 -12.46 -20.32
C ILE A 293 -12.25 -12.71 -21.47
N VAL A 294 -11.85 -13.53 -22.44
CA VAL A 294 -12.70 -13.90 -23.58
C VAL A 294 -13.83 -14.82 -23.14
N ARG A 295 -13.53 -15.77 -22.25
CA ARG A 295 -14.52 -16.68 -21.66
C ARG A 295 -15.59 -15.90 -20.89
N ALA A 296 -15.19 -14.94 -20.06
CA ALA A 296 -16.10 -14.06 -19.33
C ALA A 296 -17.06 -13.31 -20.27
N SER A 297 -16.53 -12.74 -21.36
CA SER A 297 -17.34 -12.08 -22.40
C SER A 297 -18.35 -13.03 -23.07
N LYS A 298 -17.93 -14.26 -23.38
CA LYS A 298 -18.81 -15.30 -23.96
C LYS A 298 -19.88 -15.78 -22.97
N MET A 299 -19.54 -15.88 -21.69
CA MET A 299 -20.46 -16.30 -20.63
C MET A 299 -21.57 -15.28 -20.36
N LYS A 300 -21.44 -14.04 -20.86
CA LYS A 300 -22.36 -12.92 -20.63
C LYS A 300 -22.71 -12.81 -19.14
N LEU A 301 -21.72 -12.44 -18.33
CA LEU A 301 -21.83 -12.45 -16.87
C LEU A 301 -22.74 -11.32 -16.37
N TYR A 302 -23.58 -11.65 -15.38
CA TYR A 302 -24.49 -10.71 -14.72
C TYR A 302 -23.97 -10.35 -13.34
N GLY A 303 -23.79 -9.06 -13.09
CA GLY A 303 -23.34 -8.53 -11.81
C GLY A 303 -24.46 -7.77 -11.08
N LEU A 304 -24.50 -7.92 -9.77
CA LEU A 304 -25.28 -7.07 -8.87
C LEU A 304 -24.30 -6.34 -7.95
N ALA A 305 -24.39 -5.02 -7.90
CA ALA A 305 -23.57 -4.16 -7.06
C ALA A 305 -24.44 -3.42 -6.04
N PHE A 306 -24.00 -3.40 -4.78
CA PHE A 306 -24.61 -2.59 -3.74
C PHE A 306 -23.60 -1.64 -3.13
N SER A 307 -23.91 -0.34 -3.22
CA SER A 307 -23.02 0.73 -2.77
C SER A 307 -22.90 0.82 -1.26
N GLY A 308 -21.91 1.57 -0.78
CA GLY A 308 -21.76 1.92 0.62
C GLY A 308 -22.79 2.96 1.10
N GLY A 309 -22.69 3.33 2.38
CA GLY A 309 -23.66 4.25 3.03
C GLY A 309 -24.29 3.72 4.31
N GLY A 310 -23.68 2.71 4.94
CA GLY A 310 -24.14 2.12 6.21
C GLY A 310 -25.54 1.51 6.12
N ILE A 311 -26.28 1.59 7.23
CA ILE A 311 -27.61 0.96 7.31
C ILE A 311 -28.63 1.53 6.31
N ARG A 312 -28.48 2.79 5.89
CA ARG A 312 -29.30 3.40 4.84
C ARG A 312 -29.21 2.60 3.54
N SER A 313 -27.99 2.42 3.04
CA SER A 313 -27.75 1.66 1.81
C SER A 313 -28.18 0.19 1.96
N ALA A 314 -27.93 -0.43 3.12
CA ALA A 314 -28.38 -1.79 3.39
C ALA A 314 -29.90 -1.95 3.25
N THR A 315 -30.65 -1.00 3.81
CA THR A 315 -32.11 -1.02 3.85
C THR A 315 -32.73 -0.70 2.49
N PHE A 316 -32.19 0.29 1.77
CA PHE A 316 -32.60 0.60 0.39
C PHE A 316 -32.36 -0.60 -0.54
N ASN A 317 -31.18 -1.22 -0.46
CA ASN A 317 -30.83 -2.38 -1.29
C ASN A 317 -31.60 -3.66 -0.91
N LEU A 318 -32.10 -3.79 0.34
CA LEU A 318 -33.07 -4.82 0.69
C LEU A 318 -34.36 -4.67 -0.13
N GLY A 319 -34.85 -3.44 -0.30
CA GLY A 319 -35.98 -3.14 -1.17
C GLY A 319 -35.76 -3.57 -2.62
N ILE A 320 -34.58 -3.24 -3.17
CA ILE A 320 -34.17 -3.65 -4.51
C ILE A 320 -34.13 -5.19 -4.62
N LEU A 321 -33.53 -5.89 -3.64
CA LEU A 321 -33.50 -7.36 -3.62
C LEU A 321 -34.91 -7.96 -3.66
N GLN A 322 -35.84 -7.44 -2.84
CA GLN A 322 -37.22 -7.91 -2.84
C GLN A 322 -37.89 -7.67 -4.19
N ARG A 323 -37.61 -6.54 -4.83
CA ARG A 323 -38.20 -6.24 -6.15
C ARG A 323 -37.61 -7.10 -7.25
N LEU A 324 -36.30 -7.32 -7.27
CA LEU A 324 -35.65 -8.26 -8.18
C LEU A 324 -36.13 -9.70 -7.98
N ALA A 325 -36.47 -10.08 -6.74
CA ALA A 325 -37.10 -11.37 -6.44
C ALA A 325 -38.51 -11.46 -7.05
N SER A 326 -39.35 -10.43 -6.86
CA SER A 326 -40.69 -10.36 -7.46
C SER A 326 -40.67 -10.40 -8.99
N LEU A 327 -39.63 -9.86 -9.62
CA LEU A 327 -39.43 -9.88 -11.08
C LEU A 327 -38.73 -11.15 -11.58
N GLY A 328 -38.29 -12.06 -10.71
CA GLY A 328 -37.63 -13.32 -11.10
C GLY A 328 -36.21 -13.16 -11.64
N VAL A 329 -35.53 -12.04 -11.36
CA VAL A 329 -34.21 -11.71 -11.93
C VAL A 329 -33.05 -12.31 -11.12
N LEU A 330 -33.22 -12.53 -9.81
CA LEU A 330 -32.15 -12.99 -8.90
C LEU A 330 -31.49 -14.31 -9.33
N GLY A 331 -32.25 -15.19 -10.00
CA GLY A 331 -31.74 -16.47 -10.52
C GLY A 331 -30.66 -16.33 -11.60
N GLN A 332 -30.55 -15.16 -12.25
CA GLN A 332 -29.61 -14.90 -13.34
C GLN A 332 -28.29 -14.26 -12.88
N ILE A 333 -28.25 -13.69 -11.67
CA ILE A 333 -27.09 -12.93 -11.17
C ILE A 333 -25.92 -13.87 -10.84
N ASP A 334 -24.75 -13.64 -11.43
CA ASP A 334 -23.55 -14.47 -11.22
C ASP A 334 -22.63 -13.92 -10.15
N TYR A 335 -22.49 -12.60 -10.06
CA TYR A 335 -21.65 -11.92 -9.08
C TYR A 335 -22.46 -10.99 -8.19
N LEU A 336 -22.13 -10.96 -6.90
CA LEU A 336 -22.62 -9.96 -5.96
C LEU A 336 -21.44 -9.18 -5.39
N SER A 337 -21.24 -7.95 -5.87
CA SER A 337 -20.18 -7.05 -5.44
C SER A 337 -20.72 -6.04 -4.45
N THR A 338 -20.05 -5.89 -3.31
CA THR A 338 -20.61 -5.13 -2.19
C THR A 338 -19.56 -4.28 -1.49
N VAL A 339 -20.01 -3.16 -0.96
CA VAL A 339 -19.19 -2.20 -0.21
C VAL A 339 -19.96 -1.75 1.02
N SER A 340 -19.32 -1.73 2.19
CA SER A 340 -19.87 -1.12 3.41
C SER A 340 -21.31 -1.55 3.71
N GLY A 341 -22.27 -0.62 3.71
CA GLY A 341 -23.70 -0.89 3.87
C GLY A 341 -24.28 -1.93 2.90
N GLY A 342 -23.87 -1.90 1.63
CA GLY A 342 -24.19 -2.95 0.66
C GLY A 342 -23.62 -4.32 1.05
N GLY A 343 -22.49 -4.34 1.76
CA GLY A 343 -21.90 -5.53 2.37
C GLY A 343 -22.78 -6.10 3.48
N TYR A 344 -23.47 -5.26 4.26
CA TYR A 344 -24.37 -5.74 5.32
C TYR A 344 -25.51 -6.57 4.75
N ILE A 345 -26.19 -6.02 3.74
CA ILE A 345 -27.33 -6.70 3.13
C ILE A 345 -26.91 -7.83 2.18
N GLY A 346 -25.79 -7.67 1.47
CA GLY A 346 -25.29 -8.71 0.58
C GLY A 346 -24.79 -9.95 1.33
N THR A 347 -24.12 -9.76 2.47
CA THR A 347 -23.72 -10.91 3.31
C THR A 347 -24.90 -11.54 4.03
N TRP A 348 -25.91 -10.77 4.45
CA TRP A 348 -27.19 -11.31 4.91
C TRP A 348 -27.84 -12.21 3.84
N TYR A 349 -27.97 -11.71 2.60
CA TYR A 349 -28.58 -12.45 1.49
C TYR A 349 -27.84 -13.74 1.16
N THR A 350 -26.52 -13.67 0.98
CA THR A 350 -25.70 -14.86 0.66
C THR A 350 -25.67 -15.87 1.80
N SER A 351 -25.73 -15.42 3.05
CA SER A 351 -25.81 -16.30 4.22
C SER A 351 -27.16 -16.97 4.37
N TRP A 352 -28.24 -16.28 3.99
CA TRP A 352 -29.56 -16.89 3.92
C TRP A 352 -29.59 -18.00 2.87
N ILE A 353 -29.07 -17.75 1.67
CA ILE A 353 -28.95 -18.77 0.61
C ILE A 353 -28.12 -19.96 1.10
N LYS A 354 -26.98 -19.69 1.74
CA LYS A 354 -26.09 -20.72 2.28
C LYS A 354 -26.78 -21.62 3.31
N ARG A 355 -27.57 -21.04 4.23
CA ARG A 355 -28.26 -21.79 5.29
C ARG A 355 -29.53 -22.49 4.80
N SER A 356 -30.22 -21.87 3.83
CA SER A 356 -31.37 -22.47 3.16
C SER A 356 -30.96 -23.63 2.25
N GLY A 357 -29.76 -23.57 1.67
CA GLY A 357 -29.24 -24.54 0.68
C GLY A 357 -29.87 -24.40 -0.71
N SER A 358 -30.77 -23.43 -0.88
CA SER A 358 -31.60 -23.21 -2.07
C SER A 358 -31.76 -21.72 -2.33
N LEU A 359 -31.46 -21.28 -3.56
CA LEU A 359 -31.65 -19.91 -4.02
C LEU A 359 -33.13 -19.62 -4.35
N SER A 360 -33.84 -20.59 -4.94
CA SER A 360 -35.25 -20.43 -5.33
C SER A 360 -36.12 -20.21 -4.09
N LYS A 361 -35.90 -20.99 -3.02
CA LYS A 361 -36.60 -20.82 -1.74
C LYS A 361 -36.40 -19.43 -1.15
N VAL A 362 -35.16 -18.92 -1.13
CA VAL A 362 -34.89 -17.58 -0.61
C VAL A 362 -35.51 -16.50 -1.52
N THR A 363 -35.52 -16.71 -2.83
CA THR A 363 -36.17 -15.80 -3.80
C THR A 363 -37.67 -15.74 -3.55
N ASP A 364 -38.32 -16.87 -3.31
CA ASP A 364 -39.75 -16.93 -3.00
C ASP A 364 -40.07 -16.23 -1.67
N GLN A 365 -39.25 -16.46 -0.64
CA GLN A 365 -39.39 -15.82 0.67
C GLN A 365 -39.12 -14.31 0.68
N LEU A 366 -38.30 -13.81 -0.25
CA LEU A 366 -38.07 -12.39 -0.45
C LEU A 366 -39.24 -11.68 -1.15
N CYS A 367 -40.00 -12.42 -1.97
CA CYS A 367 -41.07 -11.91 -2.80
C CYS A 367 -42.34 -11.64 -1.96
N PRO A 368 -42.73 -10.37 -1.75
CA PRO A 368 -43.89 -10.05 -0.91
C PRO A 368 -45.22 -10.61 -1.43
N GLN A 369 -45.31 -10.91 -2.74
CA GLN A 369 -46.51 -11.51 -3.33
C GLN A 369 -46.63 -13.01 -3.03
N LYS A 370 -45.50 -13.71 -2.85
CA LYS A 370 -45.48 -15.15 -2.56
C LYS A 370 -45.53 -15.40 -1.05
N SER A 371 -44.79 -14.60 -0.28
CA SER A 371 -44.75 -14.65 1.18
C SER A 371 -45.33 -13.36 1.76
N SER A 372 -46.67 -13.28 1.75
CA SER A 372 -47.40 -12.07 2.16
C SER A 372 -47.61 -11.95 3.67
N ASP A 373 -47.53 -13.05 4.43
CA ASP A 373 -47.73 -13.03 5.87
C ASP A 373 -46.46 -12.50 6.59
N PRO A 374 -46.51 -11.31 7.21
CA PRO A 374 -45.35 -10.74 7.91
C PRO A 374 -44.97 -11.49 9.19
N PHE A 375 -45.85 -12.36 9.72
CA PHE A 375 -45.59 -13.13 10.93
C PHE A 375 -45.05 -14.53 10.66
N ALA A 376 -45.15 -15.02 9.42
CA ALA A 376 -44.68 -16.32 9.03
C ALA A 376 -43.18 -16.49 9.31
N ASP A 377 -42.79 -17.69 9.74
CA ASP A 377 -41.40 -17.98 10.09
C ASP A 377 -40.46 -17.90 8.88
N GLU A 378 -41.00 -18.03 7.66
CA GLU A 378 -40.23 -17.89 6.42
C GLU A 378 -39.74 -16.47 6.12
N VAL A 379 -40.48 -15.43 6.53
CA VAL A 379 -40.06 -14.01 6.41
C VAL A 379 -39.35 -13.49 7.66
N ARG A 380 -39.13 -14.36 8.66
CA ARG A 380 -38.44 -14.02 9.91
C ARG A 380 -37.10 -13.31 9.69
N PRO A 381 -36.25 -13.68 8.71
CA PRO A 381 -34.99 -12.96 8.48
C PRO A 381 -35.18 -11.48 8.16
N ILE A 382 -36.26 -11.10 7.48
CA ILE A 382 -36.61 -9.69 7.21
C ILE A 382 -37.14 -9.01 8.48
N ARG A 383 -38.03 -9.68 9.22
CA ARG A 383 -38.53 -9.17 10.51
C ARG A 383 -37.40 -8.95 11.52
N TRP A 384 -36.40 -9.83 11.53
CA TRP A 384 -35.21 -9.68 12.37
C TRP A 384 -34.42 -8.42 12.00
N LEU A 385 -34.22 -8.14 10.71
CA LEU A 385 -33.55 -6.90 10.29
C LEU A 385 -34.31 -5.65 10.77
N ARG A 386 -35.65 -5.67 10.75
CA ARG A 386 -36.47 -4.57 11.33
C ARG A 386 -36.23 -4.42 12.83
N MET A 387 -36.24 -5.53 13.59
CA MET A 387 -35.99 -5.51 15.03
C MET A 387 -34.58 -5.02 15.40
N PHE A 388 -33.63 -5.20 14.50
CA PHE A 388 -32.24 -4.75 14.64
C PHE A 388 -31.91 -3.59 13.69
N SER A 389 -32.92 -2.78 13.30
CA SER A 389 -32.71 -1.55 12.52
C SER A 389 -31.76 -0.60 13.24
N ASN A 390 -31.74 -0.64 14.57
CA ASN A 390 -30.68 -0.08 15.39
C ASN A 390 -29.71 -1.19 15.86
N TYR A 391 -28.83 -1.63 14.98
CA TYR A 391 -27.97 -2.79 15.25
C TYR A 391 -26.91 -2.54 16.34
N LEU A 392 -26.47 -1.29 16.50
CA LEU A 392 -25.48 -0.89 17.51
C LEU A 392 -26.07 -0.91 18.93
N SER A 393 -27.30 -0.42 19.09
CA SER A 393 -28.02 -0.41 20.37
C SER A 393 -29.53 -0.65 20.16
N PRO A 394 -29.96 -1.92 20.05
CA PRO A 394 -31.36 -2.25 19.75
C PRO A 394 -32.35 -1.68 20.77
N ASN A 395 -31.97 -1.68 22.05
CA ASN A 395 -32.72 -0.99 23.09
C ASN A 395 -32.26 0.46 23.15
N VAL A 396 -33.11 1.37 22.66
CA VAL A 396 -32.80 2.80 22.62
C VAL A 396 -33.02 3.41 24.00
N GLY A 397 -31.97 3.96 24.60
CA GLY A 397 -32.06 4.69 25.87
C GLY A 397 -30.69 4.93 26.50
N LEU A 398 -30.48 6.12 27.07
CA LEU A 398 -29.25 6.48 27.79
C LEU A 398 -28.96 5.53 28.98
N MET A 399 -30.01 4.96 29.56
CA MET A 399 -29.92 3.98 30.66
C MET A 399 -30.04 2.52 30.18
N SER A 400 -30.05 2.28 28.87
CA SER A 400 -30.10 0.91 28.35
C SER A 400 -28.77 0.18 28.62
N PRO A 401 -28.81 -1.14 28.91
CA PRO A 401 -27.60 -1.93 29.03
C PRO A 401 -26.73 -1.91 27.77
N ASP A 402 -27.33 -1.82 26.57
CA ASP A 402 -26.60 -1.78 25.29
C ASP A 402 -25.81 -0.47 25.09
N ALA A 403 -26.39 0.68 25.41
CA ALA A 403 -25.70 1.97 25.33
C ALA A 403 -24.52 2.03 26.31
N TRP A 404 -24.72 1.61 27.56
CA TRP A 404 -23.64 1.53 28.56
C TRP A 404 -22.57 0.51 28.18
N THR A 405 -22.94 -0.64 27.60
CA THR A 405 -21.97 -1.63 27.10
C THR A 405 -21.10 -1.04 26.00
N SER A 406 -21.70 -0.27 25.08
CA SER A 406 -20.97 0.41 23.99
C SER A 406 -20.00 1.46 24.54
N GLY A 407 -20.49 2.33 25.44
CA GLY A 407 -19.68 3.37 26.08
C GLY A 407 -18.54 2.79 26.92
N MET A 408 -18.82 1.75 27.73
CA MET A 408 -17.80 1.10 28.57
C MET A 408 -16.80 0.28 27.75
N THR A 409 -17.21 -0.34 26.64
CA THR A 409 -16.28 -1.03 25.74
C THR A 409 -15.32 -0.04 25.09
N TRP A 410 -15.85 1.08 24.60
CA TRP A 410 -15.02 2.17 24.07
C TRP A 410 -14.08 2.71 25.16
N LEU A 411 -14.61 3.08 26.32
CA LEU A 411 -13.83 3.63 27.43
C LEU A 411 -12.70 2.67 27.85
N ARG A 412 -13.03 1.39 28.06
CA ARG A 412 -12.04 0.35 28.40
C ARG A 412 -10.92 0.29 27.38
N ASN A 413 -11.26 0.18 26.09
CA ASN A 413 -10.25 0.04 25.03
C ASN A 413 -9.42 1.33 24.85
N THR A 414 -10.06 2.50 24.98
CA THR A 414 -9.38 3.80 24.95
C THR A 414 -8.41 3.93 26.12
N ILE A 415 -8.82 3.58 27.35
CA ILE A 415 -7.93 3.60 28.52
C ILE A 415 -6.72 2.69 28.30
N VAL A 416 -6.91 1.48 27.77
CA VAL A 416 -5.80 0.55 27.49
C VAL A 416 -4.79 1.18 26.52
N ASN A 417 -5.25 1.79 25.42
CA ASN A 417 -4.36 2.45 24.47
C ASN A 417 -3.69 3.70 25.07
N GLN A 418 -4.43 4.49 25.85
CA GLN A 418 -3.89 5.67 26.52
C GLN A 418 -2.81 5.32 27.55
N VAL A 419 -3.03 4.27 28.35
CA VAL A 419 -2.03 3.77 29.31
C VAL A 419 -0.78 3.31 28.57
N LEU A 420 -0.92 2.59 27.46
CA LEU A 420 0.23 2.16 26.66
C LEU A 420 1.01 3.35 26.09
N LEU A 421 0.31 4.34 25.51
CA LEU A 421 0.94 5.57 24.99
C LEU A 421 1.63 6.37 26.10
N LEU A 422 0.99 6.49 27.26
CA LEU A 422 1.57 7.14 28.45
C LEU A 422 2.81 6.40 28.94
N LEU A 423 2.81 5.06 29.00
CA LEU A 423 3.96 4.28 29.44
C LEU A 423 5.19 4.46 28.55
N ILE A 424 4.99 4.53 27.22
CA ILE A 424 6.07 4.85 26.28
C ILE A 424 6.63 6.23 26.59
N PHE A 425 5.73 7.18 26.79
CA PHE A 425 6.09 8.55 27.06
C PHE A 425 6.88 8.68 28.38
N LEU A 426 6.42 8.03 29.45
CA LEU A 426 7.13 7.93 30.73
C LEU A 426 8.48 7.22 30.60
N THR A 427 8.57 6.18 29.77
CA THR A 427 9.83 5.47 29.50
C THR A 427 10.84 6.40 28.81
N VAL A 428 10.41 7.14 27.78
CA VAL A 428 11.24 8.13 27.09
C VAL A 428 11.67 9.25 28.03
N PHE A 429 10.75 9.73 28.87
CA PHE A 429 11.02 10.77 29.86
C PHE A 429 12.06 10.33 30.87
N SER A 430 11.90 9.12 31.42
CA SER A 430 12.85 8.54 32.36
C SER A 430 14.23 8.33 31.72
N LEU A 431 14.27 7.89 30.46
CA LEU A 431 15.53 7.71 29.73
C LEU A 431 16.28 9.03 29.53
N ILE A 432 15.58 10.13 29.24
CA ILE A 432 16.20 11.45 29.07
C ILE A 432 16.70 12.02 30.40
N LEU A 433 15.99 11.78 31.50
CA LEU A 433 16.48 12.12 32.84
C LEU A 433 17.73 11.32 33.23
N ASP A 434 17.79 10.03 32.86
CA ASP A 434 19.01 9.22 33.06
C ASP A 434 20.16 9.71 32.17
N LEU A 435 19.85 10.14 30.94
CA LEU A 435 20.81 10.75 30.05
C LEU A 435 21.35 12.08 30.60
N TYR A 436 20.51 12.86 31.29
CA TYR A 436 20.93 14.06 32.01
C TYR A 436 21.87 13.72 33.18
N ASN A 437 21.55 12.72 34.00
CA ASN A 437 22.45 12.28 35.08
C ASN A 437 23.80 11.77 34.52
N PHE A 438 23.77 11.07 33.39
CA PHE A 438 24.99 10.66 32.69
C PHE A 438 25.77 11.86 32.13
N TRP A 439 25.07 12.87 31.63
CA TRP A 439 25.66 14.13 31.20
C TRP A 439 26.37 14.85 32.36
N GLU A 440 25.76 14.91 33.55
CA GLU A 440 26.40 15.50 34.74
C GLU A 440 27.62 14.69 35.19
N TYR A 441 27.54 13.37 35.16
CA TYR A 441 28.70 12.52 35.43
C TYR A 441 29.86 12.80 34.45
N LEU A 442 29.56 12.90 33.15
CA LEU A 442 30.56 13.25 32.13
C LEU A 442 31.09 14.67 32.31
N ALA A 443 30.24 15.63 32.68
CA ALA A 443 30.62 17.00 32.97
C ALA A 443 31.70 17.08 34.05
N ASP A 444 31.55 16.31 35.13
CA ASP A 444 32.53 16.25 36.22
C ASP A 444 33.85 15.60 35.78
N GLN A 445 33.79 14.57 34.94
CA GLN A 445 35.00 14.00 34.32
C GLN A 445 35.72 15.04 33.44
N PHE A 446 34.99 15.80 32.62
CA PHE A 446 35.58 16.85 31.77
C PHE A 446 36.19 17.99 32.56
N ARG A 447 35.57 18.42 33.67
CA ARG A 447 36.16 19.38 34.61
C ARG A 447 37.50 18.88 35.18
N GLY A 448 37.61 17.58 35.44
CA GLY A 448 38.87 16.94 35.85
C GLY A 448 39.94 16.89 34.74
N ILE A 449 39.51 16.74 33.48
CA ILE A 449 40.40 16.67 32.30
C ILE A 449 40.93 18.05 31.88
N GLY A 450 40.20 19.14 32.16
CA GLY A 450 40.60 20.54 31.89
C GLY A 450 41.97 20.96 32.44
N LYS A 451 42.58 20.13 33.30
CA LYS A 451 43.94 20.29 33.85
C LYS A 451 45.05 19.54 33.09
N LYS A 452 44.75 18.81 32.01
CA LYS A 452 45.70 18.01 31.19
C LYS A 452 46.04 18.66 29.84
N THR A 453 47.14 18.21 29.22
CA THR A 453 47.79 18.80 28.01
C THR A 453 46.91 18.82 26.74
N GLU A 454 47.11 19.85 25.90
CA GLU A 454 46.41 20.14 24.63
C GLU A 454 46.32 18.95 23.65
N ILE A 455 47.29 18.04 23.68
CA ILE A 455 47.43 16.90 22.75
C ILE A 455 46.25 15.92 22.83
N HIS A 456 45.62 15.76 24.00
CA HIS A 456 44.51 14.82 24.18
C HIS A 456 43.23 15.28 23.44
N TYR A 457 43.01 16.59 23.34
CA TYR A 457 41.81 17.17 22.73
C TYR A 457 41.87 17.15 21.21
N LEU A 458 43.05 17.48 20.66
CA LEU A 458 43.33 17.33 19.24
C LEU A 458 43.04 15.89 18.80
N TRP A 459 43.48 14.91 19.60
CA TRP A 459 43.28 13.49 19.30
C TRP A 459 41.80 13.08 19.36
N LEU A 460 41.08 13.48 20.40
CA LEU A 460 39.64 13.17 20.57
C LEU A 460 38.79 13.75 19.41
N ASN A 461 38.95 15.04 19.12
CA ASN A 461 38.23 15.70 18.01
C ASN A 461 38.59 15.08 16.65
N SER A 462 39.87 14.76 16.45
CA SER A 462 40.33 14.09 15.22
C SER A 462 39.68 12.72 15.06
N VAL A 463 39.62 11.89 16.10
CA VAL A 463 38.99 10.57 16.04
C VAL A 463 37.50 10.69 15.73
N MET A 464 36.78 11.57 16.42
CA MET A 464 35.33 11.76 16.23
C MET A 464 34.99 12.18 14.80
N LEU A 465 35.72 13.17 14.28
CA LEU A 465 35.49 13.70 12.94
C LEU A 465 35.97 12.74 11.85
N ILE A 466 37.06 11.99 12.05
CA ILE A 466 37.57 10.99 11.10
C ILE A 466 36.57 9.84 10.96
N ILE A 467 36.02 9.32 12.06
CA ILE A 467 35.00 8.25 12.02
C ILE A 467 33.78 8.72 11.24
N GLY A 468 33.24 9.91 11.58
CA GLY A 468 32.11 10.50 10.86
C GLY A 468 32.40 10.74 9.38
N ALA A 469 33.61 11.23 9.06
CA ALA A 469 34.05 11.45 7.70
C ALA A 469 34.17 10.16 6.90
N PHE A 470 34.64 9.06 7.51
CA PHE A 470 34.64 7.75 6.85
C PHE A 470 33.22 7.28 6.56
N ILE A 471 32.31 7.30 7.53
CA ILE A 471 30.91 6.87 7.35
C ILE A 471 30.26 7.67 6.22
N ALA A 472 30.41 9.01 6.23
CA ALA A 472 29.89 9.89 5.20
C ALA A 472 30.54 9.63 3.83
N ALA A 473 31.85 9.41 3.78
CA ALA A 473 32.56 9.13 2.53
C ALA A 473 32.15 7.77 1.92
N PHE A 474 31.97 6.75 2.76
CA PHE A 474 31.49 5.44 2.33
C PHE A 474 30.05 5.50 1.85
N ALA A 475 29.18 6.20 2.58
CA ALA A 475 27.80 6.41 2.16
C ALA A 475 27.73 7.16 0.82
N MET A 476 28.62 8.14 0.59
CA MET A 476 28.71 8.81 -0.70
C MET A 476 29.24 7.94 -1.82
N ARG A 477 30.04 6.93 -1.48
CA ARG A 477 30.64 6.01 -2.45
C ARG A 477 29.72 4.85 -2.83
N SER A 478 28.77 4.47 -1.99
CA SER A 478 27.79 3.43 -2.32
C SER A 478 26.91 3.81 -3.52
N PHE A 479 26.59 5.10 -3.66
CA PHE A 479 25.89 5.63 -4.86
C PHE A 479 26.67 5.42 -6.16
N TYR A 480 27.97 5.16 -6.08
CA TYR A 480 28.82 4.96 -7.25
C TYR A 480 28.70 3.55 -7.86
N GLN A 481 27.95 2.63 -7.22
CA GLN A 481 27.87 1.23 -7.63
C GLN A 481 26.50 0.73 -8.08
N VAL A 482 25.47 1.58 -8.12
CA VAL A 482 24.17 1.21 -8.72
C VAL A 482 24.30 0.92 -10.22
N GLU A 483 25.42 1.28 -10.85
CA GLU A 483 25.65 1.11 -12.29
C GLU A 483 26.79 0.14 -12.65
N GLN A 484 27.38 -0.59 -11.69
CA GLN A 484 28.43 -1.58 -12.02
C GLN A 484 28.12 -2.97 -11.48
N GLY A 485 26.85 -3.37 -11.57
CA GLY A 485 26.45 -4.77 -11.56
C GLY A 485 26.93 -5.56 -12.79
N ARG A 486 27.71 -4.96 -13.71
CA ARG A 486 28.16 -5.62 -14.95
C ARG A 486 29.63 -5.52 -15.38
N LYS A 487 30.52 -4.76 -14.74
CA LYS A 487 31.99 -4.89 -14.92
C LYS A 487 32.74 -4.25 -13.76
N VAL A 488 33.16 -5.02 -12.76
CA VAL A 488 34.02 -4.51 -11.69
C VAL A 488 35.41 -4.21 -12.25
N LYS A 489 35.71 -2.93 -12.52
CA LYS A 489 37.11 -2.49 -12.69
C LYS A 489 37.90 -2.83 -11.43
N LYS A 490 39.10 -3.41 -11.60
CA LYS A 490 40.07 -3.75 -10.54
C LYS A 490 40.04 -2.72 -9.41
N ALA A 491 39.76 -3.20 -8.19
CA ALA A 491 39.74 -2.39 -6.97
C ALA A 491 40.99 -1.49 -6.88
N PRO A 492 40.87 -0.23 -6.40
CA PRO A 492 42.04 0.60 -6.13
C PRO A 492 42.95 -0.16 -5.16
N LYS A 493 44.27 -0.19 -5.42
CA LYS A 493 45.26 -0.96 -4.63
C LYS A 493 45.10 -0.84 -3.10
N ILE A 494 44.66 0.32 -2.62
CA ILE A 494 44.43 0.60 -1.20
C ILE A 494 43.36 -0.30 -0.54
N TRP A 495 42.37 -0.79 -1.29
CA TRP A 495 41.29 -1.62 -0.73
C TRP A 495 41.62 -3.11 -0.71
N LYS A 496 42.56 -3.56 -1.57
CA LYS A 496 43.13 -4.91 -1.47
C LYS A 496 43.92 -5.12 -0.18
N LEU A 497 44.49 -4.04 0.38
CA LEU A 497 45.20 -4.08 1.67
C LEU A 497 44.29 -4.39 2.86
N PHE A 498 43.00 -4.06 2.79
CA PHE A 498 42.05 -4.26 3.90
C PHE A 498 41.14 -5.50 3.73
N ASN A 499 41.27 -6.25 2.62
CA ASN A 499 40.47 -7.45 2.33
C ASN A 499 38.95 -7.28 2.47
N ILE A 500 38.44 -6.07 2.23
CA ILE A 500 37.01 -5.73 2.42
C ILE A 500 36.23 -6.07 1.15
N ASN A 501 35.26 -6.99 1.26
CA ASN A 501 34.36 -7.34 0.16
C ASN A 501 33.29 -6.25 -0.04
N ILE A 502 33.31 -5.60 -1.21
CA ILE A 502 32.49 -4.42 -1.50
C ILE A 502 30.99 -4.75 -1.60
N SER A 503 30.61 -5.99 -1.96
CA SER A 503 29.20 -6.40 -2.03
C SER A 503 28.52 -6.57 -0.66
N LYS A 504 29.28 -6.88 0.39
CA LYS A 504 28.75 -6.81 1.77
C LYS A 504 28.56 -5.35 2.22
N LEU A 505 29.34 -4.43 1.66
CA LEU A 505 29.29 -3.00 1.98
C LEU A 505 28.07 -2.30 1.36
N THR A 506 27.61 -2.72 0.19
CA THR A 506 26.40 -2.17 -0.45
C THR A 506 25.13 -2.49 0.33
N ASN A 507 25.05 -3.66 0.96
CA ASN A 507 23.93 -3.99 1.85
C ASN A 507 23.92 -3.10 3.11
N ILE A 508 25.12 -2.76 3.64
CA ILE A 508 25.29 -1.85 4.78
C ILE A 508 25.03 -0.39 4.38
N ALA A 509 25.14 -0.05 3.09
CA ALA A 509 25.07 1.32 2.62
C ALA A 509 23.70 1.99 2.85
N ASN A 510 22.63 1.20 2.88
CA ASN A 510 21.29 1.69 3.23
C ASN A 510 21.21 2.15 4.69
N ASP A 511 22.02 1.57 5.57
CA ASP A 511 22.04 1.86 7.01
C ASP A 511 23.10 2.92 7.38
N LEU A 512 24.10 3.17 6.51
CA LEU A 512 25.17 4.15 6.75
C LEU A 512 24.67 5.58 7.05
N PRO A 513 23.66 6.15 6.34
CA PRO A 513 23.14 7.47 6.68
C PRO A 513 22.55 7.52 8.09
N THR A 514 21.85 6.47 8.51
CA THR A 514 21.31 6.38 9.88
C THR A 514 22.42 6.30 10.90
N LEU A 515 23.46 5.50 10.64
CA LEU A 515 24.64 5.41 11.51
C LEU A 515 25.38 6.75 11.59
N LEU A 516 25.52 7.48 10.48
CA LEU A 516 26.10 8.82 10.45
C LEU A 516 25.31 9.80 11.33
N ILE A 517 23.97 9.79 11.24
CA ILE A 517 23.11 10.64 12.05
C ILE A 517 23.29 10.32 13.53
N ILE A 518 23.26 9.04 13.91
CA ILE A 518 23.48 8.60 15.30
C ILE A 518 24.86 9.06 15.80
N TRP A 519 25.91 8.88 14.99
CA TRP A 519 27.26 9.31 15.34
C TRP A 519 27.38 10.83 15.48
N THR A 520 26.71 11.59 14.61
CA THR A 520 26.71 13.06 14.65
C THR A 520 25.98 13.57 15.89
N ILE A 521 24.86 12.92 16.28
CA ILE A 521 24.14 13.21 17.53
C ILE A 521 25.05 12.93 18.74
N PHE A 522 25.71 11.77 18.76
CA PHE A 522 26.67 11.44 19.82
C PHE A 522 27.80 12.47 19.90
N CYS A 523 28.39 12.86 18.76
CA CYS A 523 29.44 13.86 18.74
C CYS A 523 28.97 15.22 19.25
N ALA A 524 27.80 15.66 18.80
CA ALA A 524 27.21 16.91 19.22
C ALA A 524 26.86 16.90 20.72
N PHE A 525 26.45 15.76 21.27
CA PHE A 525 26.23 15.58 22.72
C PHE A 525 27.54 15.72 23.49
N MET A 526 28.61 15.05 23.07
CA MET A 526 29.92 15.14 23.72
C MET A 526 30.50 16.56 23.65
N ILE A 527 30.44 17.21 22.49
CA ILE A 527 30.94 18.58 22.28
C ILE A 527 30.15 19.57 23.12
N SER A 528 28.81 19.49 23.13
CA SER A 528 27.99 20.39 23.95
C SER A 528 28.24 20.21 25.45
N THR A 529 28.37 18.96 25.91
CA THR A 529 28.73 18.63 27.31
C THR A 529 30.05 19.29 27.72
N PHE A 530 31.06 19.18 26.86
CA PHE A 530 32.37 19.75 27.12
C PHE A 530 32.33 21.28 27.20
N MET A 531 31.75 21.94 26.19
CA MET A 531 31.68 23.40 26.11
C MET A 531 30.92 24.04 27.28
N SER A 532 29.96 23.32 27.85
CA SER A 532 29.21 23.78 29.02
C SER A 532 30.00 23.83 30.31
N ASN A 533 31.01 22.96 30.43
CA ASN A 533 31.62 22.63 31.72
C ASN A 533 33.07 23.06 31.83
N VAL A 534 33.67 23.45 30.72
CA VAL A 534 35.04 23.97 30.66
C VAL A 534 35.01 25.38 30.09
N THR A 535 35.63 26.34 30.78
CA THR A 535 35.70 27.72 30.28
C THR A 535 36.86 27.92 29.31
N LEU A 536 36.72 28.91 28.41
CA LEU A 536 37.80 29.28 27.49
C LEU A 536 39.09 29.68 28.22
N GLU A 537 38.96 30.31 29.39
CA GLU A 537 40.09 30.74 30.24
C GLU A 537 40.82 29.54 30.88
N GLN A 538 40.07 28.52 31.34
CA GLN A 538 40.66 27.31 31.94
C GLN A 538 41.51 26.53 30.94
N ILE A 539 41.14 26.55 29.67
CA ILE A 539 41.85 25.84 28.60
C ILE A 539 43.06 26.63 28.10
N CYS A 540 42.92 27.95 27.94
CA CYS A 540 43.97 28.80 27.36
C CYS A 540 45.06 29.20 28.37
N ASN A 541 45.19 28.48 29.48
CA ASN A 541 45.94 28.89 30.67
C ASN A 541 47.48 28.72 30.55
N ASN A 542 48.04 28.91 29.36
CA ASN A 542 49.48 28.93 29.08
C ASN A 542 49.78 29.62 27.73
N ASN A 543 50.01 30.94 27.71
CA ASN A 543 50.62 31.74 26.62
C ASN A 543 50.09 31.60 25.17
N GLN A 544 49.04 30.82 24.88
CA GLN A 544 48.40 30.74 23.57
C GLN A 544 47.13 31.60 23.54
N THR A 545 46.95 32.38 22.47
CA THR A 545 45.68 33.08 22.26
C THR A 545 44.58 32.07 21.94
N ILE A 546 43.35 32.34 22.39
CA ILE A 546 42.14 31.51 22.15
C ILE A 546 42.01 31.12 20.66
N PHE A 547 42.42 32.02 19.77
CA PHE A 547 42.46 31.78 18.33
C PHE A 547 43.34 30.59 17.93
N TYR A 548 44.57 30.48 18.46
CA TYR A 548 45.48 29.38 18.15
C TYR A 548 44.96 28.04 18.67
N TRP A 549 44.33 28.02 19.84
CA TRP A 549 43.74 26.80 20.40
C TRP A 549 42.63 26.24 19.49
N PHE A 550 41.72 27.10 19.03
CA PHE A 550 40.65 26.72 18.09
C PHE A 550 41.19 26.31 16.73
N LEU A 551 42.22 27.00 16.24
CA LEU A 551 42.87 26.66 14.97
C LEU A 551 43.44 25.23 15.03
N ILE A 552 44.16 24.89 16.10
CA ILE A 552 44.80 23.58 16.27
C ILE A 552 43.75 22.49 16.53
N ASN A 553 42.84 22.69 17.48
CA ASN A 553 41.97 21.62 17.99
C ASN A 553 40.64 21.45 17.23
N VAL A 554 40.25 22.43 16.41
CA VAL A 554 38.96 22.42 15.69
C VAL A 554 39.16 22.60 14.19
N ALA A 555 39.88 23.64 13.75
CA ALA A 555 40.02 23.91 12.33
C ALA A 555 40.86 22.85 11.60
N ILE A 556 42.03 22.46 12.13
CA ILE A 556 42.89 21.44 11.50
C ILE A 556 42.18 20.07 11.39
N PRO A 557 41.59 19.50 12.45
CA PRO A 557 40.87 18.23 12.37
C PRO A 557 39.67 18.28 11.42
N SER A 558 38.89 19.36 11.45
CA SER A 558 37.72 19.51 10.57
C SER A 558 38.11 19.66 9.10
N LEU A 559 39.18 20.39 8.80
CA LEU A 559 39.75 20.46 7.46
C LEU A 559 40.16 19.07 6.97
N GLY A 560 40.89 18.30 7.80
CA GLY A 560 41.28 16.93 7.50
C GLY A 560 40.09 16.01 7.21
N ALA A 561 39.06 16.07 8.06
CA ALA A 561 37.83 15.30 7.91
C ALA A 561 37.05 15.68 6.63
N LEU A 562 36.89 16.97 6.33
CA LEU A 562 36.19 17.42 5.13
C LEU A 562 36.94 17.03 3.85
N ILE A 563 38.28 17.14 3.85
CA ILE A 563 39.11 16.66 2.74
C ILE A 563 38.95 15.14 2.58
N LEU A 564 38.96 14.37 3.68
CA LEU A 564 38.73 12.92 3.66
C LEU A 564 37.40 12.57 3.00
N VAL A 565 36.30 13.23 3.40
CA VAL A 565 34.98 13.06 2.76
C VAL A 565 35.05 13.34 1.27
N GLY A 566 35.72 14.42 0.87
CA GLY A 566 35.83 14.81 -0.53
C GLY A 566 36.68 13.85 -1.38
N VAL A 567 37.78 13.35 -0.82
CA VAL A 567 38.71 12.45 -1.52
C VAL A 567 38.14 11.04 -1.58
N VAL A 568 37.76 10.46 -0.44
CA VAL A 568 37.24 9.08 -0.34
C VAL A 568 35.84 8.97 -0.94
N GLY A 569 35.01 10.01 -0.79
CA GLY A 569 33.70 10.13 -1.43
C GLY A 569 33.76 10.56 -2.90
N ASN A 570 34.95 10.66 -3.52
CA ASN A 570 35.14 10.97 -4.94
C ASN A 570 34.47 12.27 -5.43
N TYR A 571 34.56 13.36 -4.66
CA TYR A 571 33.97 14.66 -5.04
C TYR A 571 34.67 15.28 -6.26
N HIS A 572 35.91 14.90 -6.50
CA HIS A 572 36.71 15.32 -7.65
C HIS A 572 36.35 14.57 -8.94
N ILE A 573 35.55 13.50 -8.86
CA ILE A 573 35.08 12.71 -10.00
C ILE A 573 33.59 13.00 -10.23
N ARG A 574 33.30 13.72 -11.32
CA ARG A 574 31.94 13.97 -11.79
C ARG A 574 31.60 12.93 -12.85
N LYS A 575 30.74 11.97 -12.50
CA LYS A 575 29.93 11.24 -13.48
C LYS A 575 28.57 11.93 -13.44
N ASP A 576 28.23 12.69 -14.46
CA ASP A 576 26.88 13.25 -14.57
C ASP A 576 25.92 12.11 -14.85
N LEU A 577 24.76 12.09 -14.19
CA LEU A 577 23.69 11.14 -14.52
C LEU A 577 23.28 11.22 -16.00
N ILE A 578 23.50 12.36 -16.66
CA ILE A 578 23.33 12.55 -18.11
C ILE A 578 24.33 11.72 -18.92
N GLN A 579 25.52 11.42 -18.39
CA GLN A 579 26.46 10.45 -18.97
C GLN A 579 26.11 9.00 -18.63
N LEU A 580 25.30 8.77 -17.59
CA LEU A 580 24.79 7.47 -17.14
C LEU A 580 23.50 7.07 -17.89
N SER A 581 22.76 8.05 -18.42
CA SER A 581 21.62 7.85 -19.33
C SER A 581 21.96 8.35 -20.73
N LYS A 582 22.93 7.74 -21.42
CA LYS A 582 23.26 8.08 -22.81
C LYS A 582 22.20 7.59 -23.81
N ALA A 583 21.01 8.15 -23.69
CA ALA A 583 20.28 8.61 -24.86
C ALA A 583 21.09 9.73 -25.53
N THR A 584 21.59 9.41 -26.73
CA THR A 584 21.61 10.31 -27.89
C THR A 584 22.01 11.77 -27.63
N VAL A 585 23.31 12.04 -27.80
CA VAL A 585 23.95 13.19 -28.48
C VAL A 585 25.33 13.38 -27.85
N ALA A 586 26.35 13.53 -28.69
CA ALA A 586 27.78 13.61 -28.36
C ALA A 586 28.54 12.27 -28.28
N LYS A 587 28.39 11.43 -29.31
CA LYS A 587 29.55 10.72 -29.88
C LYS A 587 30.22 11.66 -30.88
N LYS A 588 30.86 12.72 -30.40
CA LYS A 588 31.83 13.47 -31.21
C LYS A 588 32.97 13.94 -30.30
N VAL A 589 34.13 13.36 -30.60
CA VAL A 589 35.45 13.79 -30.15
C VAL A 589 35.83 13.38 -28.72
N LEU A 590 36.17 12.11 -28.56
CA LEU A 590 37.31 11.72 -27.71
C LEU A 590 38.57 12.30 -28.37
N THR A 591 38.85 13.57 -28.11
CA THR A 591 40.23 14.02 -27.98
C THR A 591 40.60 13.78 -26.53
N GLU A 592 41.45 12.80 -26.28
CA GLU A 592 42.14 12.74 -25.00
C GLU A 592 42.97 14.03 -24.81
N ASP A 593 43.05 14.43 -23.53
CA ASP A 593 44.33 14.68 -22.84
C ASP A 593 44.79 16.10 -22.43
N LYS A 594 43.95 17.15 -22.42
CA LYS A 594 44.29 18.38 -21.65
C LYS A 594 43.19 18.96 -20.78
N ASN A 595 41.94 18.95 -21.21
CA ASN A 595 40.84 19.56 -20.44
C ASN A 595 40.39 18.73 -19.23
N GLU A 596 40.48 17.40 -19.27
CA GLU A 596 40.05 16.56 -18.13
C GLU A 596 40.99 16.66 -16.92
N LYS A 597 42.31 16.74 -17.15
CA LYS A 597 43.30 17.02 -16.09
C LYS A 597 43.10 18.41 -15.51
N ARG A 598 42.86 19.42 -16.35
CA ARG A 598 42.57 20.80 -15.93
C ARG A 598 41.28 20.89 -15.11
N ASP A 599 40.21 20.23 -15.55
CA ASP A 599 38.94 20.17 -14.81
C ASP A 599 39.08 19.42 -13.49
N LYS A 600 39.82 18.30 -13.46
CA LYS A 600 40.12 17.57 -12.23
C LYS A 600 40.92 18.43 -11.25
N GLN A 601 41.89 19.21 -11.75
CA GLN A 601 42.64 20.17 -10.93
C GLN A 601 41.76 21.30 -10.41
N ILE A 602 40.88 21.87 -11.24
CA ILE A 602 39.89 22.87 -10.82
C ILE A 602 38.96 22.31 -9.75
N ARG A 603 38.48 21.07 -9.92
CA ARG A 603 37.63 20.39 -8.93
C ARG A 603 38.37 20.12 -7.62
N LEU A 604 39.62 19.68 -7.70
CA LEU A 604 40.46 19.46 -6.51
C LEU A 604 40.75 20.78 -5.80
N PHE A 605 41.01 21.85 -6.55
CA PHE A 605 41.18 23.20 -6.04
C PHE A 605 39.93 23.66 -5.26
N TRP A 606 38.74 23.59 -5.88
CA TRP A 606 37.49 23.96 -5.21
C TRP A 606 37.12 23.03 -4.06
N LEU A 607 37.51 21.76 -4.09
CA LEU A 607 37.36 20.83 -2.96
C LEU A 607 38.19 21.29 -1.77
N ILE A 608 39.44 21.70 -1.99
CA ILE A 608 40.32 22.22 -0.93
C ILE A 608 39.79 23.55 -0.42
N VAL A 609 39.52 24.51 -1.31
CA VAL A 609 39.00 25.85 -0.95
C VAL A 609 37.70 25.76 -0.17
N SER A 610 36.71 24.97 -0.64
CA SER A 610 35.44 24.77 0.07
C SER A 610 35.63 24.10 1.43
N SER A 611 36.59 23.18 1.57
CA SER A 611 36.90 22.53 2.86
C SER A 611 37.56 23.50 3.84
N ILE A 612 38.44 24.38 3.37
CA ILE A 612 39.06 25.46 4.18
C ILE A 612 37.98 26.42 4.67
N CYS A 613 37.13 26.93 3.77
CA CYS A 613 36.08 27.88 4.14
C CYS A 613 35.06 27.25 5.10
N ALA A 614 34.61 26.01 4.84
CA ALA A 614 33.69 25.31 5.72
C ALA A 614 34.30 25.01 7.10
N SER A 615 35.57 24.64 7.15
CA SER A 615 36.32 24.47 8.42
C SER A 615 36.41 25.79 9.20
N ALA A 616 36.68 26.91 8.51
CA ALA A 616 36.76 28.22 9.13
C ALA A 616 35.41 28.67 9.69
N VAL A 617 34.32 28.45 8.93
CA VAL A 617 32.94 28.73 9.39
C VAL A 617 32.58 27.87 10.61
N LEU A 618 32.87 26.57 10.57
CA LEU A 618 32.65 25.67 11.72
C LEU A 618 33.38 26.16 12.96
N CYS A 619 34.68 26.47 12.81
CA CYS A 619 35.52 26.97 13.89
C CYS A 619 34.99 28.29 14.47
N PHE A 620 34.60 29.22 13.60
CA PHE A 620 34.07 30.53 14.00
C PHE A 620 32.73 30.42 14.72
N LEU A 621 31.80 29.61 14.21
CA LEU A 621 30.48 29.42 14.82
C LEU A 621 30.58 28.70 16.17
N LEU A 622 31.43 27.67 16.30
CA LEU A 622 31.68 27.03 17.58
C LEU A 622 32.33 27.99 18.60
N PHE A 623 33.26 28.85 18.15
CA PHE A 623 33.83 29.88 19.00
C PHE A 623 32.78 30.89 19.48
N LEU A 624 31.93 31.40 18.58
CA LEU A 624 30.85 32.30 18.97
C LEU A 624 29.89 31.63 19.94
N PHE A 625 29.50 30.39 19.66
CA PHE A 625 28.62 29.62 20.55
C PHE A 625 29.25 29.50 21.95
N TRP A 626 30.54 29.12 22.05
CA TRP A 626 31.24 29.03 23.33
C TRP A 626 31.49 30.38 24.02
N LYS A 627 31.66 31.46 23.27
CA LYS A 627 31.93 32.78 23.85
C LYS A 627 30.65 33.38 24.44
N TYR A 628 29.54 33.24 23.74
CA TYR A 628 28.28 33.91 24.08
C TYR A 628 27.30 33.04 24.87
N TYR A 629 27.63 31.76 25.15
CA TYR A 629 26.73 30.87 25.89
C TYR A 629 26.37 31.39 27.30
N HIS A 630 27.32 32.02 28.02
CA HIS A 630 27.07 32.60 29.34
C HIS A 630 26.03 33.73 29.32
N ILE A 631 25.90 34.45 28.20
CA ILE A 631 24.90 35.51 28.04
C ILE A 631 23.50 34.91 27.83
N SER A 632 23.40 33.83 27.03
CA SER A 632 22.17 33.04 26.90
C SER A 632 21.75 32.43 28.24
N PHE A 633 22.71 31.94 29.04
CA PHE A 633 22.51 31.45 30.41
C PHE A 633 21.88 32.50 31.34
N ASN A 634 22.41 33.73 31.36
CA ASN A 634 21.88 34.80 32.22
C ASN A 634 20.47 35.25 31.82
N PHE A 635 20.18 35.29 30.51
CA PHE A 635 18.87 35.68 30.00
C PHE A 635 17.77 34.69 30.42
N PHE A 636 17.98 33.39 30.23
CA PHE A 636 17.00 32.37 30.61
C PHE A 636 16.88 32.17 32.11
N SER A 637 18.00 32.17 32.85
CA SER A 637 17.98 32.11 34.33
C SER A 637 17.18 33.26 34.94
N SER A 638 17.37 34.49 34.43
CA SER A 638 16.60 35.66 34.89
C SER A 638 15.10 35.56 34.58
N TYR A 639 14.69 34.88 33.51
CA TYR A 639 13.29 34.72 33.15
C TYR A 639 12.60 33.64 33.98
N ILE A 640 13.28 32.51 34.23
CA ILE A 640 12.77 31.42 35.08
C ILE A 640 12.64 31.87 36.54
N LYS A 641 13.60 32.65 37.07
CA LYS A 641 13.51 33.30 38.39
C LYS A 641 12.30 34.20 38.56
N LYS A 642 11.71 34.67 37.46
CA LYS A 642 10.52 35.54 37.47
C LYS A 642 9.20 34.76 37.48
N ILE A 643 9.24 33.47 37.13
CA ILE A 643 8.06 32.59 37.03
C ILE A 643 7.84 31.80 38.33
N ASP A 644 8.91 31.50 39.07
CA ASP A 644 8.83 30.75 40.32
C ASP A 644 9.39 31.59 41.49
N SER A 645 8.50 32.23 42.24
CA SER A 645 8.84 33.06 43.41
C SER A 645 9.06 32.24 44.68
N ASP A 646 8.73 30.93 44.68
CA ASP A 646 8.79 30.07 45.87
C ASP A 646 10.05 29.17 45.90
N LEU A 647 10.81 29.10 44.80
CA LEU A 647 12.10 28.40 44.71
C LEU A 647 13.28 29.30 45.15
N VAL A 648 13.12 30.00 46.28
CA VAL A 648 14.23 30.70 46.94
C VAL A 648 14.85 29.79 47.99
N LEU A 649 15.83 28.98 47.59
CA LEU A 649 16.84 28.41 48.49
C LEU A 649 18.14 28.10 47.72
N GLU A 650 19.18 28.87 48.05
CA GLU A 650 20.63 28.67 47.83
C GLU A 650 21.20 28.47 46.40
N GLN A 651 22.44 28.96 46.26
CA GLN A 651 23.34 28.99 45.09
C GLN A 651 23.48 27.67 44.28
N LYS A 652 22.98 26.55 44.80
CA LYS A 652 23.02 25.21 44.22
C LYS A 652 21.88 24.96 43.21
N VAL A 653 20.73 25.63 43.37
CA VAL A 653 19.57 25.53 42.45
C VAL A 653 19.83 26.24 41.12
N ASP A 654 20.60 27.33 41.14
CA ASP A 654 20.97 28.10 39.94
C ASP A 654 21.82 27.29 38.94
N LEU A 655 22.59 26.31 39.42
CA LEU A 655 23.44 25.46 38.58
C LEU A 655 22.66 24.34 37.86
N ASP A 656 21.64 23.77 38.50
CA ASP A 656 20.87 22.63 37.97
C ASP A 656 19.95 23.04 36.82
N ILE A 657 19.23 24.17 36.95
CA ILE A 657 18.39 24.72 35.88
C ILE A 657 19.24 25.05 34.64
N ALA A 658 20.45 25.57 34.87
CA ALA A 658 21.38 25.91 33.81
C ALA A 658 21.89 24.69 33.04
N ASN A 659 22.26 23.62 33.76
CA ASN A 659 22.67 22.35 33.17
C ASN A 659 21.56 21.76 32.29
N LYS A 660 20.30 21.81 32.75
CA LYS A 660 19.13 21.33 32.00
C LYS A 660 18.89 22.11 30.70
N ILE A 661 18.98 23.44 30.75
CA ILE A 661 18.86 24.29 29.55
C ILE A 661 19.99 24.01 28.56
N MET A 662 21.19 23.72 29.06
CA MET A 662 22.31 23.37 28.21
C MET A 662 22.06 22.07 27.45
N LEU A 663 21.54 21.03 28.10
CA LEU A 663 21.21 19.80 27.41
C LEU A 663 20.08 20.01 26.37
N LEU A 664 19.14 20.90 26.66
CA LEU A 664 18.04 21.26 25.78
C LEU A 664 18.50 21.98 24.50
N ILE A 665 19.36 22.99 24.59
CA ILE A 665 19.77 23.86 23.46
C ILE A 665 21.13 23.46 22.88
N GLY A 666 22.06 23.00 23.71
CA GLY A 666 23.46 22.78 23.35
C GLY A 666 23.64 21.70 22.29
N LEU A 667 22.95 20.56 22.43
CA LEU A 667 22.97 19.51 21.41
C LEU A 667 22.42 20.01 20.05
N PRO A 668 21.20 20.59 19.99
CA PRO A 668 20.68 21.23 18.78
C PRO A 668 21.60 22.26 18.14
N ALA A 669 22.18 23.16 18.93
CA ALA A 669 23.04 24.22 18.42
C ALA A 669 24.29 23.65 17.73
N VAL A 670 24.94 22.65 18.33
CA VAL A 670 26.12 22.02 17.73
C VAL A 670 25.74 21.26 16.44
N LEU A 671 24.60 20.57 16.41
CA LEU A 671 24.11 19.91 15.20
C LEU A 671 23.85 20.91 14.06
N GLU A 672 23.24 22.06 14.37
CA GLU A 672 22.96 23.09 13.37
C GLU A 672 24.25 23.75 12.85
N ILE A 673 25.23 23.95 13.73
CA ILE A 673 26.56 24.45 13.34
C ILE A 673 27.25 23.48 12.36
N PHE A 674 27.17 22.16 12.60
CA PHE A 674 27.66 21.16 11.65
C PHE A 674 26.90 21.22 10.31
N SER A 675 25.57 21.36 10.34
CA SER A 675 24.74 21.52 9.14
C SER A 675 25.16 22.74 8.32
N LEU A 676 25.37 23.90 8.96
CA LEU A 676 25.80 25.14 8.31
C LEU A 676 27.19 25.03 7.68
N ALA A 677 28.13 24.32 8.32
CA ALA A 677 29.44 24.07 7.75
C ALA A 677 29.36 23.22 6.47
N ILE A 678 28.51 22.19 6.46
CA ILE A 678 28.27 21.34 5.29
C ILE A 678 27.57 22.13 4.18
N ILE A 679 26.55 22.95 4.52
CA ILE A 679 25.85 23.82 3.57
C ILE A 679 26.82 24.83 2.93
N THR A 680 27.70 25.44 3.72
CA THR A 680 28.75 26.36 3.25
C THR A 680 29.64 25.67 2.22
N ARG A 681 30.09 24.45 2.52
CA ARG A 681 30.89 23.66 1.58
C ARG A 681 30.15 23.43 0.28
N MET A 682 28.88 23.01 0.35
CA MET A 682 28.05 22.77 -0.84
C MET A 682 27.84 24.04 -1.66
N ALA A 683 27.59 25.17 -1.01
CA ALA A 683 27.40 26.46 -1.66
C ALA A 683 28.64 26.90 -2.45
N ILE A 684 29.83 26.76 -1.85
CA ILE A 684 31.10 27.12 -2.49
C ILE A 684 31.44 26.18 -3.65
N MET A 685 31.14 24.89 -3.52
CA MET A 685 31.33 23.95 -4.64
C MET A 685 30.35 24.23 -5.80
N GLY A 686 29.19 24.82 -5.55
CA GLY A 686 28.25 25.30 -6.57
C GLY A 686 27.92 24.24 -7.64
N LYS A 687 27.99 24.63 -8.92
CA LYS A 687 27.72 23.74 -10.07
C LYS A 687 28.68 22.54 -10.19
N ILE A 688 29.79 22.56 -9.47
CA ILE A 688 30.79 21.48 -9.48
C ILE A 688 30.32 20.30 -8.61
N PHE A 689 29.45 20.56 -7.62
CA PHE A 689 28.89 19.52 -6.76
C PHE A 689 27.62 18.91 -7.39
N PRO A 690 27.61 17.60 -7.71
CA PRO A 690 26.49 16.98 -8.42
C PRO A 690 25.16 17.07 -7.65
N ASP A 691 24.04 17.23 -8.37
CA ASP A 691 22.70 17.36 -7.78
C ASP A 691 22.33 16.17 -6.88
N TYR A 692 22.65 14.93 -7.27
CA TYR A 692 22.34 13.74 -6.48
C TYR A 692 23.05 13.72 -5.10
N ARG A 693 24.26 14.29 -5.00
CA ARG A 693 24.98 14.40 -3.72
C ARG A 693 24.44 15.54 -2.86
N ARG A 694 23.97 16.63 -3.50
CA ARG A 694 23.24 17.71 -2.83
C ARG A 694 21.94 17.18 -2.23
N GLU A 695 21.19 16.40 -2.99
CA GLU A 695 19.97 15.74 -2.52
C GLU A 695 20.26 14.82 -1.32
N TRP A 696 21.34 14.02 -1.35
CA TRP A 696 21.72 13.17 -0.23
C TRP A 696 22.03 13.94 1.06
N TRP A 697 22.84 15.01 0.97
CA TRP A 697 23.11 15.88 2.12
C TRP A 697 21.86 16.63 2.58
N GLY A 698 20.99 17.05 1.65
CA GLY A 698 19.72 17.68 1.93
C GLY A 698 18.79 16.77 2.74
N ARG A 699 18.66 15.49 2.34
CA ARG A 699 17.90 14.48 3.10
C ARG A 699 18.51 14.21 4.46
N THR A 700 19.83 14.07 4.54
CA THR A 700 20.54 13.86 5.82
C THR A 700 20.30 15.05 6.77
N GLY A 701 20.40 16.28 6.27
CA GLY A 701 20.08 17.49 7.04
C GLY A 701 18.62 17.54 7.49
N ALA A 702 17.66 17.12 6.65
CA ALA A 702 16.26 17.02 7.04
C ALA A 702 16.02 16.04 8.20
N TYR A 703 16.72 14.89 8.22
CA TYR A 703 16.65 13.95 9.34
C TYR A 703 17.24 14.54 10.63
N VAL A 704 18.37 15.25 10.54
CA VAL A 704 18.99 15.95 11.69
C VAL A 704 18.04 17.01 12.24
N ASN A 705 17.45 17.85 11.39
CA ASN A 705 16.51 18.90 11.80
C ASN A 705 15.22 18.33 12.42
N ARG A 706 14.76 17.19 11.90
CA ARG A 706 13.64 16.46 12.53
C ARG A 706 14.01 15.99 13.93
N PHE A 707 15.21 15.42 14.12
CA PHE A 707 15.69 15.03 15.44
C PHE A 707 15.80 16.25 16.39
N ILE A 708 16.38 17.35 15.93
CA ILE A 708 16.49 18.62 16.69
C ILE A 708 15.11 19.05 17.21
N PHE A 709 14.12 19.09 16.33
CA PHE A 709 12.76 19.48 16.70
C PHE A 709 12.18 18.59 17.81
N PHE A 710 12.28 17.26 17.66
CA PHE A 710 11.78 16.32 18.68
C PHE A 710 12.57 16.40 19.99
N TRP A 711 13.89 16.57 19.91
CA TRP A 711 14.75 16.72 21.08
C TRP A 711 14.35 17.93 21.92
N ILE A 712 14.21 19.10 21.27
CA ILE A 712 13.78 20.33 21.93
C ILE A 712 12.41 20.14 22.56
N LEU A 713 11.44 19.58 21.82
CA LEU A 713 10.08 19.38 22.31
C LEU A 713 10.03 18.47 23.54
N ILE A 714 10.76 17.35 23.51
CA ILE A 714 10.77 16.39 24.61
C ILE A 714 11.54 16.95 25.82
N CYS A 715 12.73 17.52 25.62
CA CYS A 715 13.51 18.10 26.73
C CYS A 715 12.80 19.29 27.36
N PHE A 716 12.12 20.12 26.56
CA PHE A 716 11.27 21.20 27.07
C PHE A 716 10.15 20.64 27.96
N GLY A 717 9.52 19.55 27.49
CA GLY A 717 8.51 18.81 28.23
C GLY A 717 8.99 18.18 29.55
N ILE A 718 10.28 17.91 29.70
CA ILE A 718 10.83 17.26 30.91
C ILE A 718 11.45 18.27 31.87
N PHE A 719 12.18 19.26 31.34
CA PHE A 719 12.97 20.17 32.17
C PHE A 719 12.22 21.44 32.55
N ILE A 720 11.32 21.94 31.69
CA ILE A 720 10.65 23.23 31.89
C ILE A 720 9.20 23.05 32.35
N MET A 721 8.47 22.07 31.81
CA MET A 721 7.07 21.81 32.19
C MET A 721 6.84 21.46 33.68
N PRO A 722 7.71 20.76 34.42
CA PRO A 722 7.46 20.52 35.85
C PRO A 722 7.33 21.81 36.66
N ALA A 723 8.13 22.84 36.34
CA ALA A 723 8.08 24.14 37.00
C ALA A 723 6.80 24.92 36.63
N LEU A 724 6.22 24.69 35.45
CA LEU A 724 4.92 25.25 35.11
C LEU A 724 3.80 24.51 35.84
N TRP A 725 3.93 23.18 36.03
CA TRP A 725 2.96 22.39 36.77
C TRP A 725 2.79 22.85 38.21
N SER A 726 3.86 23.22 38.91
CA SER A 726 3.78 23.78 40.26
C SER A 726 2.97 25.08 40.29
N CYS A 727 3.12 25.96 39.30
CA CYS A 727 2.31 27.17 39.17
C CYS A 727 0.81 26.89 38.91
N PHE A 728 0.49 25.76 38.26
CA PHE A 728 -0.88 25.37 37.95
C PHE A 728 -1.54 24.49 39.03
N LYS A 729 -0.80 24.04 40.05
CA LYS A 729 -1.28 23.06 41.05
C LYS A 729 -2.53 23.53 41.80
N ASP A 730 -2.61 24.82 42.12
CA ASP A 730 -3.73 25.41 42.86
C ASP A 730 -4.97 25.66 41.96
N GLY A 731 -4.79 25.75 40.64
CA GLY A 731 -5.86 25.88 39.64
C GLY A 731 -6.18 24.57 38.88
N ALA A 732 -5.46 23.48 39.18
CA ALA A 732 -5.51 22.23 38.42
C ALA A 732 -6.89 21.57 38.41
N PHE A 733 -7.66 21.76 39.50
CA PHE A 733 -9.04 21.29 39.62
C PHE A 733 -9.97 21.87 38.55
N ILE A 734 -9.68 23.06 38.00
CA ILE A 734 -10.46 23.71 36.95
C ILE A 734 -9.80 23.49 35.58
N ALA A 735 -8.46 23.54 35.51
CA ALA A 735 -7.72 23.46 34.26
C ALA A 735 -7.81 22.09 33.58
N LEU A 736 -7.74 20.98 34.33
CA LEU A 736 -7.80 19.63 33.76
C LEU A 736 -9.17 19.29 33.16
N PRO A 737 -10.31 19.54 33.85
CA PRO A 737 -11.63 19.38 33.24
C PRO A 737 -11.85 20.29 32.03
N THR A 738 -11.34 21.52 32.07
CA THR A 738 -11.45 22.48 30.95
C THR A 738 -10.66 21.99 29.73
N TRP A 739 -9.41 21.52 29.93
CA TRP A 739 -8.60 20.90 28.87
C TRP A 739 -9.28 19.67 28.28
N ALA A 740 -9.74 18.75 29.12
CA ALA A 740 -10.46 17.55 28.69
C ALA A 740 -11.74 17.92 27.91
N GLY A 741 -12.47 18.94 28.36
CA GLY A 741 -13.66 19.48 27.69
C GLY A 741 -13.37 20.06 26.30
N VAL A 742 -12.30 20.85 26.17
CA VAL A 742 -11.87 21.41 24.87
C VAL A 742 -11.46 20.31 23.89
N VAL A 743 -10.70 19.31 24.35
CA VAL A 743 -10.30 18.18 23.51
C VAL A 743 -11.52 17.35 23.11
N ALA A 744 -12.41 17.01 24.05
CA ALA A 744 -13.63 16.26 23.77
C ALA A 744 -14.54 17.01 22.78
N TRP A 745 -14.67 18.33 22.92
CA TRP A 745 -15.40 19.17 21.98
C TRP A 745 -14.74 19.20 20.58
N GLY A 746 -13.41 19.33 20.53
CA GLY A 746 -12.65 19.32 19.29
C GLY A 746 -12.77 17.99 18.52
N VAL A 747 -12.72 16.87 19.25
CA VAL A 747 -12.95 15.53 18.72
C VAL A 747 -14.37 15.39 18.19
N LYS A 748 -15.39 15.82 18.97
CA LYS A 748 -16.79 15.83 18.52
C LYS A 748 -16.95 16.62 17.22
N LYS A 749 -16.31 17.78 17.09
CA LYS A 749 -16.37 18.59 15.87
C LYS A 749 -15.67 17.94 14.68
N ALA A 750 -14.54 17.28 14.90
CA ALA A 750 -13.85 16.51 13.85
C ALA A 750 -14.71 15.37 13.28
N PHE A 751 -15.55 14.74 14.11
CA PHE A 751 -16.53 13.75 13.65
C PHE A 751 -17.65 14.35 12.82
N VAL A 752 -18.17 15.51 13.23
CA VAL A 752 -19.26 16.19 12.51
C VAL A 752 -18.80 16.77 11.17
N SER A 753 -17.52 17.18 11.06
CA SER A 753 -16.97 17.71 9.80
C SER A 753 -16.77 16.67 8.69
N LYS A 754 -17.05 15.38 8.94
CA LYS A 754 -17.01 14.30 7.95
C LYS A 754 -17.97 14.52 6.77
N ASP A 755 -19.04 15.27 6.98
CA ASP A 755 -20.16 15.41 6.03
C ASP A 755 -20.23 16.79 5.33
N ALA A 756 -19.29 17.70 5.58
CA ALA A 756 -19.30 19.02 4.95
C ALA A 756 -18.51 19.03 3.64
N ALA A 757 -19.12 18.55 2.57
CA ALA A 757 -18.66 18.73 1.19
C ALA A 757 -19.02 20.12 0.63
N GLU A 758 -18.91 21.19 1.43
CA GLU A 758 -19.02 22.57 0.93
C GLU A 758 -17.65 23.26 0.91
N PRO A 759 -17.06 23.52 -0.28
CA PRO A 759 -15.89 24.38 -0.42
C PRO A 759 -16.23 25.88 -0.30
N GLU A 760 -17.51 26.26 -0.37
CA GLU A 760 -17.94 27.65 -0.50
C GLU A 760 -18.84 28.13 0.66
N ASN A 761 -18.30 28.11 1.88
CA ASN A 761 -18.49 29.20 2.86
C ASN A 761 -17.83 28.95 4.23
N THR A 762 -17.22 27.79 4.46
CA THR A 762 -16.39 27.57 5.66
C THR A 762 -14.89 27.74 5.38
N LYS A 763 -14.49 28.97 5.03
CA LYS A 763 -13.19 29.52 5.50
C LYS A 763 -13.24 29.79 7.03
N SER A 764 -13.91 28.92 7.77
CA SER A 764 -14.27 29.16 9.15
C SER A 764 -13.14 28.67 10.03
N ILE A 765 -12.73 29.55 10.95
CA ILE A 765 -11.85 29.35 12.11
C ILE A 765 -11.94 27.93 12.70
N MET A 766 -13.11 27.29 12.61
CA MET A 766 -13.37 25.88 12.95
C MET A 766 -12.38 24.85 12.35
N ASN A 767 -12.06 24.91 11.05
CA ASN A 767 -11.12 23.96 10.42
C ASN A 767 -9.68 24.17 10.91
N THR A 768 -9.33 25.41 11.23
CA THR A 768 -8.06 25.75 11.86
C THR A 768 -8.01 25.26 13.31
N ILE A 769 -9.12 25.40 14.06
CA ILE A 769 -9.24 24.90 15.43
C ILE A 769 -9.09 23.37 15.49
N VAL A 770 -9.78 22.62 14.62
CA VAL A 770 -9.67 21.15 14.58
C VAL A 770 -8.23 20.69 14.30
N LYS A 771 -7.49 21.42 13.47
CA LYS A 771 -6.05 21.16 13.22
C LYS A 771 -5.17 21.46 14.43
N ILE A 772 -5.60 22.36 15.34
CA ILE A 772 -4.86 22.75 16.54
C ILE A 772 -5.12 21.79 17.72
N VAL A 773 -6.30 21.16 17.81
CA VAL A 773 -6.70 20.25 18.91
C VAL A 773 -5.65 19.15 19.22
N PRO A 774 -5.04 18.45 18.24
CA PRO A 774 -3.96 17.49 18.50
C PRO A 774 -2.79 18.07 19.31
N PHE A 775 -2.43 19.32 19.04
CA PHE A 775 -1.31 19.99 19.70
C PHE A 775 -1.67 20.37 21.14
N ILE A 776 -2.88 20.88 21.38
CA ILE A 776 -3.39 21.16 22.73
C ILE A 776 -3.43 19.88 23.57
N PHE A 777 -3.88 18.77 22.98
CA PHE A 777 -3.86 17.48 23.63
C PHE A 777 -2.43 17.04 23.97
N MET A 778 -1.50 17.15 23.01
CA MET A 778 -0.11 16.75 23.21
C MET A 778 0.55 17.56 24.33
N ILE A 779 0.31 18.87 24.41
CA ILE A 779 0.81 19.72 25.51
C ILE A 779 0.29 19.21 26.86
N GLY A 780 -1.00 18.87 26.96
CA GLY A 780 -1.57 18.32 28.18
C GLY A 780 -0.97 16.98 28.58
N VAL A 781 -0.77 16.06 27.63
CA VAL A 781 -0.11 14.77 27.89
C VAL A 781 1.35 14.95 28.31
N ILE A 782 2.07 15.86 27.67
CA ILE A 782 3.46 16.20 28.03
C ILE A 782 3.51 16.69 29.49
N LEU A 783 2.62 17.60 29.86
CA LEU A 783 2.52 18.19 31.19
C LEU A 783 2.14 17.15 32.26
N ILE A 784 1.15 16.29 32.00
CA ILE A 784 0.75 15.21 32.91
C ILE A 784 1.88 14.18 33.05
N GLY A 785 2.47 13.72 31.94
CA GLY A 785 3.58 12.77 31.95
C GLY A 785 4.80 13.32 32.69
N SER A 786 5.08 14.62 32.53
CA SER A 786 6.12 15.33 33.25
C SER A 786 5.86 15.39 34.76
N ALA A 787 4.62 15.64 35.17
CA ALA A 787 4.24 15.65 36.59
C ALA A 787 4.40 14.25 37.21
N ILE A 788 3.91 13.22 36.51
CA ILE A 788 3.99 11.82 36.97
C ILE A 788 5.44 11.37 37.12
N ILE A 789 6.29 11.61 36.12
CA ILE A 789 7.68 11.15 36.18
C ILE A 789 8.47 11.86 37.30
N ASN A 790 8.17 13.15 37.53
CA ASN A 790 8.79 13.93 38.60
C ASN A 790 8.40 13.37 39.98
N GLU A 791 7.15 12.96 40.17
CA GLU A 791 6.72 12.32 41.43
C GLU A 791 7.37 10.95 41.63
N ILE A 792 7.36 10.10 40.60
CA ILE A 792 7.98 8.75 40.65
C ILE A 792 9.48 8.84 40.98
N ARG A 793 10.16 9.90 40.50
CA ARG A 793 11.61 10.08 40.64
C ARG A 793 12.03 11.15 41.65
N SER A 794 11.12 11.65 42.48
CA SER A 794 11.40 12.77 43.41
C SER A 794 12.42 12.46 44.52
N LYS A 795 12.73 11.17 44.78
CA LYS A 795 13.57 10.68 45.88
C LYS A 795 14.50 9.45 45.63
N PRO A 796 14.63 8.81 44.45
CA PRO A 796 15.52 7.65 44.27
C PRO A 796 16.97 8.02 43.98
N ASP A 797 17.91 7.20 44.45
CA ASP A 797 19.33 7.22 44.04
C ASP A 797 19.49 6.91 42.54
N THR A 798 20.65 7.25 41.95
CA THR A 798 20.93 7.05 40.51
C THR A 798 20.67 5.63 40.03
N TRP A 799 21.06 4.61 40.81
CA TRP A 799 20.82 3.20 40.45
C TRP A 799 19.34 2.81 40.51
N GLN A 800 18.58 3.36 41.46
CA GLN A 800 17.14 3.14 41.56
C GLN A 800 16.40 3.80 40.39
N ASN A 801 16.82 5.00 40.01
CA ASN A 801 16.31 5.70 38.83
C ASN A 801 16.52 4.89 37.55
N CYS A 802 17.72 4.36 37.32
CA CYS A 802 17.98 3.45 36.20
C CYS A 802 17.11 2.19 36.30
N GLY A 803 16.92 1.63 37.51
CA GLY A 803 15.99 0.52 37.76
C GLY A 803 14.55 0.84 37.37
N ILE A 804 14.06 2.05 37.66
CA ILE A 804 12.73 2.54 37.25
C ILE A 804 12.64 2.62 35.72
N THR A 805 13.65 3.19 35.05
CA THR A 805 13.68 3.27 33.58
C THR A 805 13.64 1.88 32.95
N VAL A 806 14.43 0.93 33.47
CA VAL A 806 14.40 -0.47 33.02
C VAL A 806 13.05 -1.12 33.28
N GLY A 807 12.47 -0.92 34.47
CA GLY A 807 11.14 -1.43 34.81
C GLY A 807 10.04 -0.90 33.88
N LEU A 808 10.02 0.41 33.62
CA LEU A 808 9.10 1.05 32.67
C LEU A 808 9.32 0.53 31.24
N SER A 809 10.57 0.34 30.82
CA SER A 809 10.92 -0.20 29.51
C SER A 809 10.42 -1.64 29.34
N VAL A 810 10.67 -2.50 30.34
CA VAL A 810 10.21 -3.91 30.35
C VAL A 810 8.69 -3.97 30.34
N LEU A 811 8.02 -3.16 31.18
CA LEU A 811 6.56 -3.10 31.21
C LEU A 811 5.98 -2.63 29.88
N THR A 812 6.57 -1.58 29.28
CA THR A 812 6.15 -1.06 27.97
C THR A 812 6.31 -2.11 26.88
N ILE A 813 7.44 -2.82 26.83
CA ILE A 813 7.69 -3.88 25.85
C ILE A 813 6.72 -5.05 26.06
N PHE A 814 6.53 -5.48 27.30
CA PHE A 814 5.63 -6.57 27.66
C PHE A 814 4.18 -6.26 27.27
N LEU A 815 3.68 -5.08 27.62
CA LEU A 815 2.33 -4.66 27.26
C LEU A 815 2.19 -4.42 25.76
N SER A 816 3.20 -3.88 25.08
CA SER A 816 3.20 -3.71 23.62
C SER A 816 3.15 -5.03 22.87
N TRP A 817 3.71 -6.09 23.45
CA TRP A 817 3.64 -7.46 22.93
C TRP A 817 2.28 -8.10 23.20
N ARG A 818 1.67 -7.83 24.37
CA ARG A 818 0.40 -8.46 24.76
C ARG A 818 -0.85 -7.76 24.23
N ILE A 819 -0.79 -6.44 24.04
CA ILE A 819 -1.90 -5.60 23.58
C ILE A 819 -1.86 -5.56 22.04
N GLY A 820 -2.73 -6.35 21.42
CA GLY A 820 -2.89 -6.37 19.96
C GLY A 820 -3.47 -5.07 19.43
N VAL A 821 -2.96 -4.59 18.29
CA VAL A 821 -3.49 -3.37 17.69
C VAL A 821 -4.92 -3.59 17.21
N ASN A 822 -5.29 -4.79 16.74
CA ASN A 822 -6.68 -5.00 16.33
C ASN A 822 -7.61 -5.32 17.51
N GLU A 823 -7.13 -6.13 18.46
CA GLU A 823 -7.91 -6.62 19.62
C GLU A 823 -8.51 -5.48 20.47
N PHE A 824 -7.73 -4.42 20.70
CA PHE A 824 -8.14 -3.26 21.50
C PHE A 824 -8.67 -2.10 20.65
N SER A 825 -9.20 -2.38 19.45
CA SER A 825 -9.93 -1.41 18.62
C SER A 825 -11.45 -1.47 18.85
N LEU A 826 -12.22 -0.57 18.23
CA LEU A 826 -13.69 -0.67 18.20
C LEU A 826 -14.20 -1.70 17.17
N HIS A 827 -13.32 -2.23 16.32
CA HIS A 827 -13.72 -3.11 15.22
C HIS A 827 -14.44 -4.37 15.71
N HIS A 828 -13.94 -5.05 16.75
CA HIS A 828 -14.60 -6.26 17.26
C HIS A 828 -16.01 -5.99 17.78
N PHE A 829 -16.20 -4.87 18.49
CA PHE A 829 -17.51 -4.46 18.98
C PHE A 829 -18.49 -4.27 17.81
N TYR A 830 -18.06 -3.49 16.81
CA TYR A 830 -18.83 -3.22 15.60
C TYR A 830 -19.13 -4.49 14.79
N ARG A 831 -18.11 -5.31 14.52
CA ARG A 831 -18.21 -6.61 13.84
C ARG A 831 -19.23 -7.53 14.50
N ASN A 832 -19.18 -7.70 15.82
CA ASN A 832 -20.08 -8.61 16.53
C ASN A 832 -21.54 -8.14 16.48
N ARG A 833 -21.79 -6.82 16.53
CA ARG A 833 -23.13 -6.25 16.39
C ARG A 833 -23.67 -6.43 14.96
N LEU A 834 -22.85 -6.20 13.94
CA LEU A 834 -23.22 -6.47 12.55
C LEU A 834 -23.51 -7.95 12.29
N VAL A 835 -22.63 -8.85 12.74
CA VAL A 835 -22.82 -10.31 12.60
C VAL A 835 -24.13 -10.72 13.27
N ARG A 836 -24.44 -10.22 14.46
CA ARG A 836 -25.72 -10.52 15.12
C ARG A 836 -26.93 -10.01 14.33
N ALA A 837 -26.87 -8.78 13.83
CA ALA A 837 -27.98 -8.15 13.13
C ALA A 837 -28.25 -8.78 11.76
N PHE A 838 -27.21 -8.91 10.93
CA PHE A 838 -27.33 -9.37 9.55
C PHE A 838 -27.12 -10.88 9.41
N MET A 839 -26.10 -11.44 10.03
CA MET A 839 -25.88 -12.89 9.91
C MET A 839 -26.79 -13.68 10.85
N GLY A 840 -27.01 -13.22 12.08
CA GLY A 840 -27.91 -13.87 13.05
C GLY A 840 -29.36 -13.96 12.57
N ALA A 841 -29.80 -13.01 11.74
CA ALA A 841 -31.13 -13.00 11.11
C ALA A 841 -31.45 -14.29 10.34
N THR A 842 -30.43 -14.91 9.73
CA THR A 842 -30.61 -16.05 8.83
C THR A 842 -30.49 -17.40 9.55
N ARG A 843 -30.30 -17.42 10.89
CA ARG A 843 -30.34 -18.65 11.70
C ARG A 843 -31.79 -19.06 11.95
N SER A 844 -32.04 -20.37 11.99
CA SER A 844 -33.32 -20.90 12.48
C SER A 844 -33.57 -20.46 13.93
N ARG A 845 -34.85 -20.35 14.33
CA ARG A 845 -35.22 -19.85 15.66
C ARG A 845 -34.77 -20.84 16.72
N GLU A 846 -35.04 -22.11 16.48
CA GLU A 846 -34.74 -23.21 17.40
C GLU A 846 -33.23 -23.35 17.62
N ASP A 847 -32.43 -23.34 16.56
CA ASP A 847 -30.99 -23.54 16.71
C ASP A 847 -30.36 -22.37 17.45
N ARG A 848 -30.74 -21.14 17.12
CA ARG A 848 -30.15 -19.95 17.74
C ARG A 848 -30.55 -19.83 19.21
N ILE A 849 -31.77 -20.20 19.60
CA ILE A 849 -32.18 -20.22 21.01
C ILE A 849 -31.33 -21.22 21.82
N LYS A 850 -30.93 -22.34 21.20
CA LYS A 850 -30.09 -23.36 21.85
C LYS A 850 -28.62 -22.94 21.95
N THR A 851 -28.09 -22.21 20.96
CA THR A 851 -26.65 -21.91 20.87
C THR A 851 -26.26 -20.50 21.27
N ALA A 852 -27.17 -19.52 21.22
CA ALA A 852 -26.86 -18.14 21.58
C ALA A 852 -26.69 -17.98 23.09
N ASN A 853 -25.72 -17.16 23.48
CA ASN A 853 -25.55 -16.78 24.87
C ASN A 853 -26.75 -15.92 25.32
N ALA A 854 -27.47 -16.38 26.34
CA ALA A 854 -28.69 -15.71 26.80
C ALA A 854 -28.44 -14.28 27.37
N PHE A 855 -27.23 -14.01 27.86
CA PHE A 855 -26.88 -12.72 28.45
C PHE A 855 -26.45 -11.70 27.38
N THR A 856 -25.56 -12.08 26.45
CA THR A 856 -25.03 -11.17 25.42
C THR A 856 -25.86 -11.15 24.14
N GLY A 857 -26.64 -12.20 23.91
CA GLY A 857 -27.37 -12.44 22.66
C GLY A 857 -26.47 -12.76 21.47
N PHE A 858 -25.17 -13.02 21.69
CA PHE A 858 -24.22 -13.41 20.64
C PHE A 858 -24.13 -14.93 20.50
N ASP A 859 -23.89 -15.39 19.28
CA ASP A 859 -23.71 -16.80 18.93
C ASP A 859 -22.50 -16.92 18.00
N THR A 860 -21.56 -17.82 18.32
CA THR A 860 -20.38 -18.06 17.48
C THR A 860 -20.76 -18.64 16.11
N ASN A 861 -21.91 -19.31 16.01
CA ASN A 861 -22.43 -19.89 14.78
C ASN A 861 -23.22 -18.87 13.93
N ASP A 862 -23.38 -17.63 14.39
CA ASP A 862 -23.95 -16.56 13.57
C ASP A 862 -23.03 -16.27 12.37
N ASP A 863 -21.71 -16.43 12.50
CA ASP A 863 -20.76 -16.15 11.42
C ASP A 863 -20.44 -17.39 10.56
N ILE A 864 -20.01 -17.18 9.32
CA ILE A 864 -19.74 -18.24 8.33
C ILE A 864 -18.35 -18.04 7.73
N LEU A 865 -17.61 -19.13 7.52
CA LEU A 865 -16.33 -19.06 6.80
C LEU A 865 -16.56 -18.60 5.35
N LEU A 866 -15.81 -17.58 4.90
CA LEU A 866 -15.93 -17.06 3.53
C LEU A 866 -15.59 -18.15 2.49
N SER A 867 -14.58 -18.98 2.79
CA SER A 867 -14.18 -20.13 1.98
C SER A 867 -15.26 -21.20 1.81
N SER A 868 -16.34 -21.13 2.61
CA SER A 868 -17.47 -22.05 2.51
C SER A 868 -18.54 -21.62 1.51
N MET A 869 -18.48 -20.41 0.96
CA MET A 869 -19.46 -19.88 0.00
C MET A 869 -19.20 -20.40 -1.42
N LEU A 870 -19.21 -21.72 -1.56
CA LEU A 870 -18.96 -22.48 -2.79
C LEU A 870 -20.02 -23.57 -2.98
N VAL A 871 -20.27 -23.95 -4.23
CA VAL A 871 -21.21 -24.98 -4.67
C VAL A 871 -20.92 -26.31 -3.99
N LYS A 872 -19.64 -26.69 -3.87
CA LYS A 872 -19.20 -27.91 -3.17
C LYS A 872 -19.65 -27.98 -1.71
N ASN A 873 -19.92 -26.82 -1.11
CA ASN A 873 -20.38 -26.68 0.26
C ASN A 873 -21.87 -26.28 0.31
N ASN A 874 -22.67 -26.60 -0.72
CA ASN A 874 -24.09 -26.27 -0.79
C ASN A 874 -24.45 -24.78 -0.89
N TYR A 875 -23.62 -23.96 -1.54
CA TYR A 875 -23.97 -22.58 -1.88
C TYR A 875 -24.18 -22.42 -3.40
N SER A 876 -25.40 -22.13 -3.84
CA SER A 876 -25.77 -21.91 -5.27
C SER A 876 -26.05 -20.43 -5.61
N GLY A 877 -25.83 -19.52 -4.66
CA GLY A 877 -26.08 -18.09 -4.86
C GLY A 877 -25.02 -17.40 -5.74
N PRO A 878 -25.19 -16.09 -5.99
CA PRO A 878 -24.18 -15.28 -6.68
C PRO A 878 -22.82 -15.34 -5.98
N PHE A 879 -21.72 -15.36 -6.73
CA PHE A 879 -20.38 -15.36 -6.18
C PHE A 879 -20.10 -14.04 -5.44
N PRO A 880 -19.87 -14.07 -4.12
CA PRO A 880 -19.72 -12.85 -3.33
C PRO A 880 -18.34 -12.21 -3.51
N ILE A 881 -18.33 -10.90 -3.70
CA ILE A 881 -17.13 -10.05 -3.73
C ILE A 881 -17.33 -8.96 -2.67
N LEU A 882 -16.53 -9.02 -1.61
CA LEU A 882 -16.51 -8.01 -0.55
C LEU A 882 -15.32 -7.09 -0.77
N ASN A 883 -15.61 -5.84 -1.16
CA ASN A 883 -14.60 -4.86 -1.52
C ASN A 883 -14.16 -4.08 -0.28
N THR A 884 -12.85 -3.90 -0.14
CA THR A 884 -12.21 -3.13 0.93
C THR A 884 -11.13 -2.24 0.34
N ALA A 885 -10.77 -1.17 1.04
CA ALA A 885 -9.68 -0.31 0.63
C ALA A 885 -8.39 -0.73 1.34
N LEU A 886 -7.37 -1.09 0.56
CA LEU A 886 -6.00 -1.20 1.05
C LEU A 886 -5.42 0.20 1.22
N ASN A 887 -5.10 0.61 2.43
CA ASN A 887 -4.52 1.93 2.67
C ASN A 887 -3.04 1.95 2.32
N ALA A 888 -2.65 2.82 1.40
CA ALA A 888 -1.29 3.01 0.90
C ALA A 888 -0.91 4.50 1.00
N THR A 889 -0.78 5.03 2.21
CA THR A 889 -0.48 6.46 2.43
C THR A 889 1.00 6.80 2.25
N VAL A 890 1.88 5.80 2.37
CA VAL A 890 3.30 5.89 2.01
C VAL A 890 3.44 5.30 0.61
N VAL A 891 3.53 6.16 -0.39
CA VAL A 891 3.60 5.76 -1.79
C VAL A 891 5.00 6.06 -2.33
N SER A 892 5.73 5.04 -2.77
CA SER A 892 7.02 5.19 -3.46
C SER A 892 6.87 5.63 -4.92
N ALA A 893 5.70 5.38 -5.53
CA ALA A 893 5.40 5.66 -6.93
C ALA A 893 4.53 6.93 -7.11
N LEU A 894 5.01 7.88 -7.91
CA LEU A 894 4.38 9.20 -8.07
C LEU A 894 2.96 9.16 -8.67
N ASP A 895 2.60 8.10 -9.39
CA ASP A 895 1.29 7.88 -10.02
C ASP A 895 0.14 7.69 -9.02
N ARG A 896 0.43 7.53 -7.72
CA ARG A 896 -0.56 7.14 -6.70
C ARG A 896 -0.63 8.10 -5.50
N GLN A 897 -0.01 9.28 -5.60
CA GLN A 897 -0.01 10.28 -4.52
C GLN A 897 -1.42 10.74 -4.12
N ASP A 898 -2.34 10.84 -5.10
CA ASP A 898 -3.70 11.32 -4.85
C ASP A 898 -4.65 10.23 -4.36
N ARG A 899 -4.45 8.97 -4.81
CA ARG A 899 -5.34 7.86 -4.49
C ARG A 899 -5.18 7.36 -3.05
N LYS A 900 -3.92 7.22 -2.60
CA LYS A 900 -3.53 6.68 -1.28
C LYS A 900 -4.20 5.35 -0.88
N ALA A 901 -4.85 4.65 -1.79
CA ALA A 901 -5.54 3.38 -1.57
C ALA A 901 -5.68 2.54 -2.86
N GLU A 902 -5.84 1.23 -2.70
CA GLU A 902 -6.08 0.25 -3.77
C GLU A 902 -7.26 -0.69 -3.43
N SER A 903 -7.85 -1.33 -4.45
CA SER A 903 -8.90 -2.35 -4.27
C SER A 903 -8.32 -3.62 -3.65
N PHE A 904 -8.79 -3.99 -2.46
CA PHE A 904 -8.53 -5.28 -1.85
C PHE A 904 -9.84 -6.05 -1.75
N VAL A 905 -9.87 -7.26 -2.29
CA VAL A 905 -11.08 -8.09 -2.34
C VAL A 905 -10.97 -9.29 -1.41
N PHE A 906 -12.10 -9.60 -0.78
CA PHE A 906 -12.36 -10.87 -0.11
C PHE A 906 -13.36 -11.66 -0.95
N THR A 907 -12.90 -12.76 -1.56
CA THR A 907 -13.77 -13.72 -2.29
C THR A 907 -13.68 -15.12 -1.66
N PRO A 908 -14.63 -16.03 -1.95
CA PRO A 908 -14.61 -17.40 -1.41
C PRO A 908 -13.36 -18.20 -1.77
N LEU A 909 -12.77 -17.93 -2.94
CA LEU A 909 -11.60 -18.65 -3.42
C LEU A 909 -10.30 -17.95 -3.04
N TYR A 910 -10.22 -16.64 -3.23
CA TYR A 910 -8.98 -15.87 -3.07
C TYR A 910 -9.20 -14.52 -2.38
N CYS A 911 -8.22 -14.11 -1.57
CA CYS A 911 -8.16 -12.78 -0.96
C CYS A 911 -6.89 -12.07 -1.42
N GLY A 912 -6.97 -10.78 -1.70
CA GLY A 912 -5.80 -10.03 -2.13
C GLY A 912 -6.10 -8.80 -2.96
N TYR A 913 -5.02 -8.30 -3.55
CA TYR A 913 -4.99 -7.12 -4.40
C TYR A 913 -3.86 -7.28 -5.42
N ASP A 914 -4.02 -6.66 -6.59
CA ASP A 914 -2.97 -6.52 -7.60
C ASP A 914 -2.92 -5.04 -8.02
N PHE A 915 -1.78 -4.62 -8.54
CA PHE A 915 -1.66 -3.28 -9.13
C PHE A 915 -2.16 -3.29 -10.57
N SER A 916 -2.54 -2.10 -11.07
CA SER A 916 -2.99 -1.91 -12.45
C SER A 916 -2.07 -2.66 -13.45
N PRO A 917 -2.64 -3.36 -14.44
CA PRO A 917 -1.91 -4.22 -15.40
C PRO A 917 -0.99 -3.47 -16.37
N THR A 918 -0.82 -2.15 -16.18
CA THR A 918 -0.08 -1.22 -17.05
C THR A 918 1.42 -1.17 -16.76
N ARG A 919 1.92 -1.82 -15.69
CA ARG A 919 3.35 -1.94 -15.42
C ARG A 919 3.72 -3.35 -14.96
N ALA A 920 3.90 -4.25 -15.93
CA ALA A 920 4.67 -5.47 -15.76
C ALA A 920 6.06 -5.21 -16.33
N SER A 921 7.01 -4.88 -15.45
CA SER A 921 8.44 -4.89 -15.73
C SER A 921 9.13 -4.30 -14.53
N THR A 922 9.31 -5.13 -13.51
CA THR A 922 10.58 -5.31 -12.78
C THR A 922 10.26 -5.94 -11.42
N TRP A 923 10.82 -7.12 -11.18
CA TRP A 923 11.18 -7.49 -9.82
C TRP A 923 12.31 -6.54 -9.40
N ASP A 924 11.99 -5.38 -8.83
CA ASP A 924 13.03 -4.45 -8.39
C ASP A 924 13.13 -4.23 -6.87
N VAL A 925 14.41 -4.21 -6.45
CA VAL A 925 15.08 -3.84 -5.19
C VAL A 925 14.58 -4.40 -3.85
N ASP A 926 13.28 -4.60 -3.61
CA ASP A 926 12.71 -4.67 -2.25
C ASP A 926 12.10 -6.03 -1.82
N ASN A 927 12.31 -7.11 -2.58
CA ASN A 927 11.77 -8.46 -2.30
C ASN A 927 10.22 -8.54 -2.20
N VAL A 928 9.48 -7.65 -2.88
CA VAL A 928 7.99 -7.67 -2.87
C VAL A 928 7.50 -8.35 -4.15
N TYR A 929 6.70 -9.41 -4.02
CA TYR A 929 6.05 -10.04 -5.17
C TYR A 929 5.11 -9.05 -5.87
N GLU A 930 5.12 -8.95 -7.20
CA GLU A 930 4.26 -8.01 -7.96
C GLU A 930 2.76 -8.23 -7.74
N TYR A 931 2.36 -9.50 -7.57
CA TYR A 931 0.98 -9.92 -7.36
C TYR A 931 0.66 -10.15 -5.90
N GLY A 932 -0.62 -10.10 -5.53
CA GLY A 932 -1.04 -10.14 -4.13
C GLY A 932 -2.23 -11.02 -3.82
N TYR A 933 -2.61 -12.00 -4.65
CA TYR A 933 -3.68 -12.94 -4.30
C TYR A 933 -3.18 -14.20 -3.59
N ARG A 934 -3.96 -14.63 -2.59
CA ARG A 934 -3.74 -15.80 -1.74
C ARG A 934 -5.02 -16.62 -1.56
N PRO A 935 -4.94 -17.96 -1.41
CA PRO A 935 -6.13 -18.77 -1.15
C PRO A 935 -6.85 -18.36 0.14
N THR A 936 -8.15 -18.11 0.05
CA THR A 936 -8.97 -17.62 1.16
C THR A 936 -8.93 -18.56 2.37
N ALA A 937 -8.96 -19.88 2.14
CA ALA A 937 -8.97 -20.89 3.20
C ALA A 937 -7.74 -20.86 4.13
N LYS A 938 -6.63 -20.23 3.72
CA LYS A 938 -5.39 -20.11 4.49
C LYS A 938 -5.04 -18.66 4.86
N PHE A 939 -5.70 -17.67 4.27
CA PHE A 939 -5.38 -16.26 4.47
C PHE A 939 -5.80 -15.80 5.87
N SER A 940 -4.95 -15.02 6.55
CA SER A 940 -5.19 -14.49 7.92
C SER A 940 -5.34 -15.55 9.03
N ASN A 941 -5.77 -16.79 8.70
CA ASN A 941 -5.89 -17.90 9.63
C ASN A 941 -5.69 -19.22 8.88
N GLN A 942 -4.72 -20.03 9.33
CA GLN A 942 -4.44 -21.35 8.75
C GLN A 942 -5.58 -22.35 8.94
N ASN A 943 -6.45 -22.14 9.93
CA ASN A 943 -7.52 -23.06 10.30
C ASN A 943 -8.86 -22.77 9.59
N GLY A 944 -8.87 -22.06 8.44
CA GLY A 944 -10.10 -21.89 7.65
C GLY A 944 -10.28 -20.54 6.95
N GLY A 945 -9.37 -19.57 7.14
CA GLY A 945 -9.44 -18.26 6.52
C GLY A 945 -10.28 -17.22 7.29
N PRO A 946 -10.54 -16.05 6.70
CA PRO A 946 -11.43 -15.05 7.28
C PRO A 946 -12.90 -15.50 7.20
N THR A 947 -13.69 -15.08 8.18
CA THR A 947 -15.16 -15.22 8.10
C THR A 947 -15.77 -14.11 7.27
N ILE A 948 -16.94 -14.37 6.69
CA ILE A 948 -17.68 -13.39 5.90
C ILE A 948 -18.09 -12.17 6.75
N GLY A 949 -18.42 -12.37 8.03
CA GLY A 949 -18.72 -11.29 8.97
C GLY A 949 -17.52 -10.39 9.26
N THR A 950 -16.31 -10.96 9.31
CA THR A 950 -15.08 -10.16 9.44
C THR A 950 -14.84 -9.33 8.18
N ALA A 951 -14.95 -9.94 7.00
CA ALA A 951 -14.79 -9.22 5.73
C ALA A 951 -15.84 -8.11 5.56
N MET A 952 -17.10 -8.36 5.94
CA MET A 952 -18.17 -7.34 5.99
C MET A 952 -17.79 -6.17 6.89
N ALA A 953 -17.35 -6.44 8.12
CA ALA A 953 -16.99 -5.40 9.08
C ALA A 953 -15.79 -4.58 8.60
N ILE A 954 -14.81 -5.19 7.93
CA ILE A 954 -13.68 -4.45 7.34
C ILE A 954 -14.18 -3.58 6.17
N SER A 955 -15.07 -4.11 5.32
CA SER A 955 -15.68 -3.38 4.21
C SER A 955 -16.54 -2.20 4.67
N GLY A 956 -17.11 -2.24 5.87
CA GLY A 956 -17.88 -1.14 6.49
C GLY A 956 -17.10 -0.26 7.47
N ALA A 957 -15.77 -0.40 7.54
CA ALA A 957 -14.91 0.32 8.50
C ALA A 957 -14.70 1.80 8.12
N ALA A 958 -15.80 2.56 8.04
CA ALA A 958 -15.84 3.95 7.54
C ALA A 958 -15.13 4.97 8.44
N VAL A 959 -14.61 4.54 9.61
CA VAL A 959 -13.88 5.39 10.55
C VAL A 959 -12.56 4.71 10.96
N ASN A 960 -11.41 5.31 10.68
CA ASN A 960 -10.06 4.73 10.67
C ASN A 960 -8.99 5.85 10.51
N PRO A 961 -7.79 5.74 11.09
CA PRO A 961 -6.75 6.76 10.92
C PRO A 961 -6.20 6.86 9.49
N ASN A 962 -6.31 5.78 8.72
CA ASN A 962 -5.91 5.70 7.31
C ASN A 962 -7.17 5.47 6.44
N TRP A 963 -7.49 6.43 5.57
CA TRP A 963 -8.74 6.54 4.78
C TRP A 963 -8.50 6.85 3.31
N GLY A 964 -7.49 6.24 2.69
CA GLY A 964 -7.15 6.56 1.30
C GLY A 964 -7.01 8.07 1.07
N TYR A 965 -7.75 8.61 0.10
CA TYR A 965 -7.69 10.02 -0.30
C TYR A 965 -8.10 11.01 0.80
N HIS A 966 -8.94 10.60 1.76
CA HIS A 966 -9.36 11.42 2.91
C HIS A 966 -8.36 11.44 4.08
N SER A 967 -7.23 10.73 3.97
CA SER A 967 -6.26 10.62 5.05
C SER A 967 -5.58 11.97 5.35
N SER A 968 -5.74 12.46 6.59
CA SER A 968 -5.00 13.62 7.11
C SER A 968 -4.30 13.27 8.43
N ALA A 969 -3.03 13.69 8.60
CA ALA A 969 -2.25 13.38 9.78
C ALA A 969 -2.88 13.89 11.11
N PRO A 970 -3.46 15.11 11.17
CA PRO A 970 -4.11 15.59 12.39
C PRO A 970 -5.34 14.76 12.79
N LEU A 971 -6.15 14.34 11.82
CA LEU A 971 -7.32 13.51 12.09
C LEU A 971 -6.93 12.08 12.47
N ALA A 972 -5.94 11.51 11.77
CA ALA A 972 -5.37 10.20 12.09
C ALA A 972 -4.88 10.13 13.55
N PHE A 973 -4.19 11.19 14.01
CA PHE A 973 -3.77 11.34 15.40
C PHE A 973 -4.94 11.26 16.37
N LEU A 974 -5.99 12.08 16.17
CA LEU A 974 -7.15 12.11 17.08
C LEU A 974 -7.91 10.78 17.11
N LEU A 975 -8.15 10.18 15.94
CA LEU A 975 -8.88 8.92 15.84
C LEU A 975 -8.12 7.78 16.51
N THR A 976 -6.81 7.72 16.31
CA THR A 976 -5.96 6.69 16.95
C THR A 976 -5.96 6.87 18.46
N LEU A 977 -5.80 8.11 18.92
CA LEU A 977 -5.74 8.47 20.32
C LEU A 977 -7.04 8.11 21.05
N PHE A 978 -8.19 8.56 20.54
CA PHE A 978 -9.50 8.22 21.12
C PHE A 978 -9.99 6.83 20.74
N ASN A 979 -9.13 6.01 20.14
CA ASN A 979 -9.42 4.65 19.68
C ASN A 979 -10.70 4.54 18.84
N VAL A 980 -11.01 5.59 18.09
CA VAL A 980 -12.12 5.59 17.16
C VAL A 980 -11.62 5.12 15.81
N ARG A 981 -11.33 3.82 15.75
CA ARG A 981 -10.83 3.13 14.56
C ARG A 981 -11.49 1.78 14.40
N LEU A 982 -11.93 1.55 13.17
CA LEU A 982 -12.58 0.34 12.69
C LEU A 982 -11.73 -0.35 11.61
N GLY A 983 -10.69 0.28 11.08
CA GLY A 983 -9.79 -0.40 10.14
C GLY A 983 -9.00 -1.50 10.82
N TRP A 984 -8.43 -2.37 10.00
CA TRP A 984 -7.92 -3.66 10.45
C TRP A 984 -6.56 -3.96 9.84
N TRP A 985 -5.56 -4.24 10.70
CA TRP A 985 -4.21 -4.59 10.26
C TRP A 985 -4.10 -6.08 9.97
N LEU A 986 -3.76 -6.45 8.74
CA LEU A 986 -3.65 -7.86 8.31
C LEU A 986 -2.28 -8.17 7.77
N GLY A 987 -1.92 -9.45 7.81
CA GLY A 987 -0.77 -9.97 7.08
C GLY A 987 -0.84 -9.56 5.61
N ASN A 988 0.22 -8.95 5.10
CA ASN A 988 0.29 -8.53 3.71
C ASN A 988 0.36 -9.76 2.80
N THR A 989 -0.61 -9.89 1.89
CA THR A 989 -0.68 -11.00 0.94
C THR A 989 0.56 -11.12 0.04
N ARG A 990 1.29 -10.01 -0.17
CA ARG A 990 2.55 -9.96 -0.94
C ARG A 990 3.81 -10.36 -0.16
N ARG A 991 3.70 -10.67 1.15
CA ARG A 991 4.83 -10.98 2.05
C ARG A 991 4.59 -12.26 2.84
N GLU A 992 5.60 -12.69 3.61
CA GLU A 992 5.59 -13.96 4.35
C GLU A 992 4.54 -14.04 5.48
N LYS A 993 4.13 -12.90 6.04
CA LYS A 993 3.21 -12.83 7.19
C LYS A 993 1.73 -12.84 6.79
N TRP A 994 1.37 -13.13 5.54
CA TRP A 994 0.00 -13.14 5.01
C TRP A 994 -1.00 -14.07 5.76
N LYS A 995 -0.49 -15.09 6.45
CA LYS A 995 -1.28 -16.01 7.28
C LYS A 995 -1.59 -15.46 8.68
N ASN A 996 -1.03 -14.32 9.07
CA ASN A 996 -1.22 -13.75 10.40
C ASN A 996 -2.45 -12.82 10.42
N PRO A 997 -3.33 -12.95 11.43
CA PRO A 997 -4.53 -12.13 11.54
C PRO A 997 -4.28 -10.75 12.15
N ASP A 998 -3.16 -10.57 12.86
CA ASP A 998 -2.76 -9.34 13.56
C ASP A 998 -1.22 -9.24 13.57
N PRO A 999 -0.65 -8.01 13.51
CA PRO A 999 0.69 -7.72 13.97
C PRO A 999 1.13 -8.38 15.28
N THR A 1000 2.32 -8.99 15.29
CA THR A 1000 2.90 -9.57 16.52
C THR A 1000 3.37 -8.52 17.53
N PHE A 1001 3.65 -7.30 17.05
CA PHE A 1001 4.03 -6.15 17.88
C PHE A 1001 3.10 -4.99 17.55
N GLY A 1002 1.94 -4.95 18.20
CA GLY A 1002 0.86 -3.99 17.91
C GLY A 1002 1.28 -2.53 18.04
N LEU A 1003 2.21 -2.23 18.97
CA LEU A 1003 2.61 -0.85 19.25
C LEU A 1003 3.17 -0.11 18.02
N ILE A 1004 4.04 -0.76 17.24
CA ILE A 1004 4.64 -0.13 16.06
C ILE A 1004 3.54 0.28 15.07
N TYR A 1005 2.46 -0.51 14.98
CA TYR A 1005 1.33 -0.24 14.10
C TYR A 1005 0.39 0.81 14.68
N LEU A 1006 0.23 0.89 16.01
CA LEU A 1006 -0.47 1.98 16.67
C LEU A 1006 0.23 3.34 16.43
N ILE A 1007 1.57 3.39 16.52
CA ILE A 1007 2.35 4.60 16.22
C ILE A 1007 2.19 4.96 14.73
N ARG A 1008 2.12 3.96 13.84
CA ARG A 1008 1.90 4.19 12.41
C ARG A 1008 0.52 4.75 12.12
N ASP A 1009 -0.51 4.26 12.81
CA ASP A 1009 -1.85 4.85 12.76
C ASP A 1009 -1.85 6.30 13.26
N LEU A 1010 -1.16 6.58 14.37
CA LEU A 1010 -1.04 7.92 14.95
C LEU A 1010 -0.41 8.94 13.98
N VAL A 1011 0.51 8.50 13.13
CA VAL A 1011 1.19 9.33 12.12
C VAL A 1011 0.52 9.23 10.74
N GLY A 1012 -0.54 8.42 10.59
CA GLY A 1012 -1.26 8.23 9.32
C GLY A 1012 -0.42 7.54 8.23
N LYS A 1013 0.45 6.58 8.61
CA LYS A 1013 1.38 5.88 7.70
C LYS A 1013 1.09 4.40 7.54
N SER A 1014 0.50 4.03 6.41
CA SER A 1014 0.38 2.65 5.92
C SER A 1014 1.23 2.44 4.68
N ASP A 1015 1.98 1.34 4.65
CA ASP A 1015 2.98 1.03 3.62
C ASP A 1015 2.76 -0.40 3.11
N ILE A 1016 2.50 -0.52 1.82
CA ILE A 1016 2.23 -1.77 1.09
C ILE A 1016 3.45 -2.69 1.00
N ASN A 1017 4.65 -2.18 1.25
CA ASN A 1017 5.88 -2.96 1.18
C ASN A 1017 6.24 -3.64 2.51
N LYS A 1018 5.41 -3.48 3.56
CA LYS A 1018 5.65 -4.08 4.89
C LYS A 1018 4.93 -5.41 5.07
N ASN A 1019 5.31 -6.16 6.10
CA ASN A 1019 4.71 -7.47 6.43
C ASN A 1019 3.22 -7.41 6.77
N TYR A 1020 2.71 -6.24 7.12
CA TYR A 1020 1.32 -6.02 7.50
C TYR A 1020 0.79 -4.75 6.81
N VAL A 1021 -0.46 -4.80 6.41
CA VAL A 1021 -1.18 -3.73 5.71
C VAL A 1021 -2.48 -3.39 6.43
N CYS A 1022 -2.92 -2.14 6.35
CA CYS A 1022 -4.16 -1.67 6.96
C CYS A 1022 -5.29 -1.66 5.93
N LEU A 1023 -6.36 -2.42 6.18
CA LEU A 1023 -7.59 -2.39 5.38
C LEU A 1023 -8.65 -1.51 6.05
N SER A 1024 -9.45 -0.81 5.24
CA SER A 1024 -10.57 0.01 5.68
C SER A 1024 -11.78 -0.13 4.73
N ASP A 1025 -12.81 0.68 4.96
CA ASP A 1025 -14.04 0.68 4.15
C ASP A 1025 -13.75 0.71 2.65
N GLY A 1026 -14.44 -0.15 1.89
CA GLY A 1026 -14.29 -0.22 0.44
C GLY A 1026 -14.62 1.11 -0.27
N GLY A 1027 -15.47 1.94 0.33
CA GLY A 1027 -15.85 3.25 -0.15
C GLY A 1027 -14.71 4.27 -0.18
N HIS A 1028 -13.62 4.05 0.57
CA HIS A 1028 -12.41 4.87 0.40
C HIS A 1028 -11.70 4.63 -0.94
N PHE A 1029 -12.03 3.53 -1.64
CA PHE A 1029 -11.60 3.25 -3.00
C PHE A 1029 -12.78 3.30 -3.99
N ASP A 1030 -13.71 2.38 -3.91
CA ASP A 1030 -14.87 2.32 -4.80
C ASP A 1030 -16.12 2.12 -3.96
N ASN A 1031 -16.89 3.21 -3.76
CA ASN A 1031 -18.11 3.16 -2.97
C ASN A 1031 -19.27 2.46 -3.69
N MET A 1032 -19.21 2.30 -5.02
CA MET A 1032 -20.26 1.67 -5.81
C MET A 1032 -20.15 0.15 -5.85
N GLY A 1033 -18.96 -0.41 -5.61
CA GLY A 1033 -18.68 -1.84 -5.83
C GLY A 1033 -18.68 -2.21 -7.31
N LEU A 1034 -18.45 -1.24 -8.19
CA LEU A 1034 -18.49 -1.37 -9.64
C LEU A 1034 -17.14 -1.84 -10.22
N TYR A 1035 -16.03 -1.39 -9.66
CA TYR A 1035 -14.67 -1.58 -10.17
C TYR A 1035 -14.33 -3.06 -10.41
N GLU A 1036 -14.62 -3.92 -9.43
CA GLU A 1036 -14.30 -5.35 -9.50
C GLU A 1036 -15.25 -6.16 -10.41
N LEU A 1037 -16.45 -5.66 -10.68
CA LEU A 1037 -17.35 -6.24 -11.69
C LEU A 1037 -16.89 -5.89 -13.11
N ILE A 1038 -16.44 -4.64 -13.32
CA ILE A 1038 -15.87 -4.18 -14.59
C ILE A 1038 -14.57 -4.96 -14.89
N ARG A 1039 -13.73 -5.18 -13.88
CA ARG A 1039 -12.53 -6.02 -13.99
C ARG A 1039 -12.85 -7.45 -14.47
N ARG A 1040 -13.97 -8.01 -14.00
CA ARG A 1040 -14.50 -9.35 -14.37
C ARG A 1040 -15.30 -9.38 -15.67
N ARG A 1041 -15.35 -8.26 -16.42
CA ARG A 1041 -16.03 -8.16 -17.72
C ARG A 1041 -17.51 -8.52 -17.67
N CYS A 1042 -18.21 -8.14 -16.59
CA CYS A 1042 -19.66 -8.29 -16.55
C CYS A 1042 -20.32 -7.56 -17.72
N SER A 1043 -21.16 -8.28 -18.47
CA SER A 1043 -21.87 -7.72 -19.62
C SER A 1043 -23.11 -6.95 -19.22
N TYR A 1044 -23.67 -7.27 -18.04
CA TYR A 1044 -24.86 -6.64 -17.52
C TYR A 1044 -24.67 -6.43 -16.01
N ILE A 1045 -24.82 -5.20 -15.53
CA ILE A 1045 -24.62 -4.83 -14.12
C ILE A 1045 -25.85 -4.08 -13.63
N ILE A 1046 -26.43 -4.51 -12.51
CA ILE A 1046 -27.41 -3.71 -11.75
C ILE A 1046 -26.67 -3.11 -10.55
N LEU A 1047 -26.72 -1.80 -10.40
CA LEU A 1047 -26.09 -1.06 -9.31
C LEU A 1047 -27.17 -0.35 -8.50
N GLY A 1048 -27.36 -0.80 -7.26
CA GLY A 1048 -28.19 -0.12 -6.27
C GLY A 1048 -27.37 0.89 -5.47
N ASP A 1049 -27.62 2.18 -5.70
CA ASP A 1049 -26.94 3.27 -5.02
C ASP A 1049 -27.76 3.89 -3.88
N GLY A 1050 -27.37 3.51 -2.66
CA GLY A 1050 -27.84 4.09 -1.41
C GLY A 1050 -26.84 5.05 -0.75
N GLU A 1051 -25.85 5.60 -1.47
CA GLU A 1051 -24.91 6.60 -0.98
C GLU A 1051 -25.59 7.93 -0.66
N GLN A 1052 -25.00 8.70 0.26
CA GLN A 1052 -25.48 10.02 0.65
C GLN A 1052 -24.99 10.98 -0.40
N ASP A 1053 -25.92 11.65 -1.04
CA ASP A 1053 -25.62 12.56 -2.12
C ASP A 1053 -26.66 13.68 -2.10
N GLN A 1054 -26.51 14.57 -1.12
CA GLN A 1054 -27.44 15.70 -0.94
C GLN A 1054 -27.51 16.58 -2.18
N ASP A 1055 -26.40 16.71 -2.92
CA ASP A 1055 -26.31 17.51 -4.14
C ASP A 1055 -26.66 16.75 -5.43
N ILE A 1056 -26.87 15.43 -5.34
CA ILE A 1056 -27.06 14.56 -6.50
C ILE A 1056 -25.89 14.74 -7.49
N ALA A 1057 -24.68 14.93 -6.97
CA ALA A 1057 -23.46 15.10 -7.76
C ALA A 1057 -22.94 13.76 -8.31
N CYS A 1058 -23.41 12.65 -7.75
CA CYS A 1058 -23.01 11.28 -8.08
C CYS A 1058 -21.49 11.08 -7.99
N GLU A 1059 -20.85 11.66 -6.97
CA GLU A 1059 -19.38 11.66 -6.83
C GLU A 1059 -18.81 10.24 -6.78
N GLY A 1060 -19.43 9.34 -6.01
CA GLY A 1060 -19.02 7.93 -5.92
C GLY A 1060 -19.03 7.21 -7.27
N LEU A 1061 -20.08 7.42 -8.07
CA LEU A 1061 -20.18 6.89 -9.42
C LEU A 1061 -19.13 7.50 -10.36
N ALA A 1062 -18.97 8.82 -10.36
CA ALA A 1062 -17.99 9.51 -11.19
C ALA A 1062 -16.55 9.05 -10.89
N ASN A 1063 -16.23 8.87 -9.60
CA ASN A 1063 -14.94 8.35 -9.16
C ASN A 1063 -14.71 6.90 -9.61
N ALA A 1064 -15.73 6.04 -9.55
CA ALA A 1064 -15.64 4.66 -10.03
C ALA A 1064 -15.40 4.59 -11.56
N ILE A 1065 -16.10 5.41 -12.35
CA ILE A 1065 -15.92 5.49 -13.81
C ILE A 1065 -14.50 5.96 -14.15
N ARG A 1066 -14.01 7.02 -13.50
CA ARG A 1066 -12.67 7.56 -13.74
C ARG A 1066 -11.59 6.51 -13.47
N ARG A 1067 -11.75 5.71 -12.41
CA ARG A 1067 -10.83 4.61 -12.08
C ARG A 1067 -10.89 3.47 -13.11
N CYS A 1068 -12.09 3.05 -13.51
CA CYS A 1068 -12.26 2.03 -14.55
C CYS A 1068 -11.62 2.45 -15.89
N ARG A 1069 -11.73 3.73 -16.25
CA ARG A 1069 -11.07 4.31 -17.43
C ARG A 1069 -9.55 4.25 -17.31
N ILE A 1070 -8.99 4.74 -16.21
CA ILE A 1070 -7.52 4.81 -16.05
C ILE A 1070 -6.91 3.40 -15.95
N ASP A 1071 -7.53 2.50 -15.21
CA ASP A 1071 -6.90 1.22 -14.86
C ASP A 1071 -7.20 0.12 -15.87
N PHE A 1072 -8.38 0.14 -16.52
CA PHE A 1072 -8.83 -0.91 -17.43
C PHE A 1072 -9.12 -0.43 -18.86
N GLY A 1073 -9.03 0.88 -19.13
CA GLY A 1073 -9.41 1.47 -20.41
C GLY A 1073 -10.90 1.33 -20.72
N VAL A 1074 -11.75 1.12 -19.71
CA VAL A 1074 -13.20 0.93 -19.88
C VAL A 1074 -13.91 2.26 -19.73
N GLU A 1075 -14.72 2.60 -20.74
CA GLU A 1075 -15.60 3.77 -20.69
C GLU A 1075 -17.00 3.36 -20.28
N ILE A 1076 -17.66 4.18 -19.46
CA ILE A 1076 -19.05 4.03 -19.08
C ILE A 1076 -19.75 5.33 -19.44
N VAL A 1077 -20.76 5.24 -20.30
CA VAL A 1077 -21.49 6.40 -20.84
C VAL A 1077 -22.95 6.25 -20.45
N PHE A 1078 -23.57 7.30 -19.94
CA PHE A 1078 -24.98 7.31 -19.59
C PHE A 1078 -25.78 8.11 -20.61
N ASP A 1079 -26.92 7.58 -21.00
CA ASP A 1079 -27.90 8.31 -21.81
C ASP A 1079 -28.79 9.12 -20.86
N ASN A 1080 -29.03 10.39 -21.17
CA ASN A 1080 -29.99 11.27 -20.44
C ASN A 1080 -29.72 11.38 -18.93
N PHE A 1081 -28.46 11.61 -18.52
CA PHE A 1081 -28.11 11.76 -17.10
C PHE A 1081 -28.82 12.95 -16.40
N GLU A 1082 -29.34 13.91 -17.18
CA GLU A 1082 -30.17 15.03 -16.71
C GLU A 1082 -31.38 14.56 -15.87
N ASP A 1083 -31.91 13.35 -16.13
CA ASP A 1083 -33.03 12.75 -15.39
C ASP A 1083 -32.69 12.43 -13.90
N ILE A 1084 -31.41 12.41 -13.51
CA ILE A 1084 -30.89 12.31 -12.13
C ILE A 1084 -30.05 13.56 -11.81
N THR A 1085 -30.66 14.75 -11.78
CA THR A 1085 -29.97 15.98 -11.31
C THR A 1085 -30.86 16.87 -10.43
N LYS A 1086 -30.21 17.75 -9.64
CA LYS A 1086 -30.85 18.74 -8.75
C LYS A 1086 -31.56 19.88 -9.49
N LEU A 1087 -31.37 20.01 -10.80
CA LEU A 1087 -31.75 21.18 -11.58
C LEU A 1087 -32.49 20.78 -12.86
N VAL A 1088 -33.65 21.42 -13.05
CA VAL A 1088 -34.51 21.46 -14.24
C VAL A 1088 -35.74 20.52 -14.20
N GLU A 1089 -36.86 21.14 -13.83
CA GLU A 1089 -38.26 20.75 -14.07
C GLU A 1089 -38.88 19.58 -13.30
N LYS A 1090 -40.05 19.86 -12.71
CA LYS A 1090 -40.87 18.97 -11.86
C LYS A 1090 -41.45 17.72 -12.57
N SER A 1091 -41.09 17.43 -13.82
CA SER A 1091 -41.86 16.51 -14.68
C SER A 1091 -41.11 15.29 -15.23
N LYS A 1092 -39.81 15.09 -14.96
CA LYS A 1092 -39.04 13.95 -15.52
C LYS A 1092 -38.00 13.32 -14.58
N LYS A 1093 -38.33 13.13 -13.29
CA LYS A 1093 -37.42 12.44 -12.37
C LYS A 1093 -37.56 10.93 -12.50
N LYS A 1094 -36.44 10.20 -12.57
CA LYS A 1094 -36.41 8.73 -12.58
C LYS A 1094 -35.51 8.18 -11.47
N HIS A 1095 -35.84 6.99 -10.98
CA HIS A 1095 -34.94 6.23 -10.10
C HIS A 1095 -33.85 5.48 -10.86
N ILE A 1096 -34.12 5.13 -12.12
CA ILE A 1096 -33.27 4.26 -12.94
C ILE A 1096 -32.72 5.02 -14.13
N ILE A 1097 -31.41 4.90 -14.34
CA ILE A 1097 -30.75 5.31 -15.58
C ILE A 1097 -29.96 4.13 -16.16
N LYS A 1098 -30.00 4.01 -17.48
CA LYS A 1098 -29.19 3.06 -18.25
C LYS A 1098 -27.88 3.71 -18.69
N GLY A 1099 -26.77 3.02 -18.44
CA GLY A 1099 -25.46 3.29 -19.00
C GLY A 1099 -25.00 2.17 -19.93
N GLU A 1100 -24.16 2.53 -20.90
CA GLU A 1100 -23.45 1.61 -21.77
C GLU A 1100 -22.00 1.45 -21.29
N ILE A 1101 -21.55 0.20 -21.16
CA ILE A 1101 -20.17 -0.14 -20.80
C ILE A 1101 -19.41 -0.49 -22.09
N ILE A 1102 -18.35 0.24 -22.37
CA ILE A 1102 -17.52 0.06 -23.57
C ILE A 1102 -16.19 -0.56 -23.14
N TYR A 1103 -16.06 -1.86 -23.34
CA TYR A 1103 -14.80 -2.56 -23.15
C TYR A 1103 -13.91 -2.39 -24.39
N PRO A 1104 -12.60 -2.09 -24.25
CA PRO A 1104 -11.70 -1.76 -25.36
C PRO A 1104 -11.51 -2.90 -26.39
N ASP A 1105 -11.98 -4.11 -26.06
CA ASP A 1105 -11.72 -5.34 -26.81
C ASP A 1105 -12.93 -5.99 -27.46
N THR A 1106 -14.13 -5.51 -27.19
CA THR A 1106 -15.37 -6.16 -27.61
C THR A 1106 -16.23 -5.22 -28.45
N LYS A 1107 -16.76 -5.72 -29.57
CA LYS A 1107 -17.78 -4.96 -30.33
C LYS A 1107 -19.10 -4.85 -29.58
N THR A 1108 -19.37 -5.80 -28.68
CA THR A 1108 -20.56 -5.82 -27.86
C THR A 1108 -20.39 -4.87 -26.68
N LYS A 1109 -21.31 -3.91 -26.56
CA LYS A 1109 -21.41 -3.04 -25.40
C LYS A 1109 -22.06 -3.81 -24.24
N GLY A 1110 -21.56 -3.59 -23.02
CA GLY A 1110 -22.25 -4.00 -21.80
C GLY A 1110 -23.31 -2.99 -21.39
N THR A 1111 -24.18 -3.36 -20.46
CA THR A 1111 -25.23 -2.50 -19.90
C THR A 1111 -25.04 -2.34 -18.39
N LEU A 1112 -25.14 -1.10 -17.91
CA LEU A 1112 -25.19 -0.74 -16.50
C LEU A 1112 -26.57 -0.16 -16.19
N ILE A 1113 -27.32 -0.78 -15.29
CA ILE A 1113 -28.56 -0.23 -14.75
C ILE A 1113 -28.23 0.41 -13.40
N TYR A 1114 -28.26 1.74 -13.36
CA TYR A 1114 -27.98 2.52 -12.16
C TYR A 1114 -29.30 2.91 -11.49
N ILE A 1115 -29.48 2.48 -10.23
CA ILE A 1115 -30.68 2.71 -9.43
C ILE A 1115 -30.31 3.60 -8.25
N LYS A 1116 -30.75 4.85 -8.27
CA LYS A 1116 -30.42 5.83 -7.22
C LYS A 1116 -31.56 6.00 -6.23
N ALA A 1117 -31.23 6.09 -4.94
CA ALA A 1117 -32.16 6.55 -3.91
C ALA A 1117 -32.51 8.03 -4.13
N THR A 1118 -33.62 8.29 -4.81
CA THR A 1118 -34.18 9.64 -5.08
C THR A 1118 -35.68 9.65 -4.82
N LEU A 1119 -36.29 10.84 -4.78
CA LEU A 1119 -37.75 11.00 -4.83
C LEU A 1119 -38.15 11.58 -6.20
N THR A 1120 -39.03 10.89 -6.89
CA THR A 1120 -39.61 11.13 -8.22
C THR A 1120 -41.00 11.78 -8.16
N GLY A 1121 -41.72 11.68 -7.04
CA GLY A 1121 -43.04 12.27 -6.83
C GLY A 1121 -44.23 11.32 -7.06
N ASP A 1122 -43.97 10.08 -7.50
CA ASP A 1122 -44.95 9.01 -7.68
C ASP A 1122 -44.93 8.00 -6.50
N GLU A 1123 -44.30 8.36 -5.39
CA GLU A 1123 -44.14 7.46 -4.25
C GLU A 1123 -45.47 7.16 -3.55
N PRO A 1124 -45.60 5.95 -2.97
CA PRO A 1124 -46.65 5.60 -2.03
C PRO A 1124 -46.83 6.59 -0.86
N ILE A 1125 -48.04 6.62 -0.30
CA ILE A 1125 -48.45 7.63 0.70
C ILE A 1125 -47.61 7.60 1.99
N ASP A 1126 -47.14 6.41 2.39
CA ASP A 1126 -46.27 6.19 3.55
C ASP A 1126 -44.89 6.83 3.37
N ILE A 1127 -44.27 6.64 2.19
CA ILE A 1127 -42.99 7.28 1.86
C ILE A 1127 -43.15 8.80 1.76
N ARG A 1128 -44.25 9.27 1.17
CA ARG A 1128 -44.52 10.71 1.03
C ARG A 1128 -44.72 11.39 2.38
N GLU A 1129 -45.45 10.76 3.31
CA GLU A 1129 -45.61 11.26 4.67
C GLU A 1129 -44.27 11.31 5.40
N TYR A 1130 -43.47 10.25 5.34
CA TYR A 1130 -42.16 10.22 5.98
C TYR A 1130 -41.22 11.30 5.43
N ALA A 1131 -41.21 11.52 4.11
CA ALA A 1131 -40.42 12.55 3.45
C ALA A 1131 -40.87 13.98 3.83
N LEU A 1132 -42.17 14.20 4.04
CA LEU A 1132 -42.68 15.50 4.53
C LEU A 1132 -42.27 15.76 5.98
N SER A 1133 -42.28 14.72 6.81
CA SER A 1133 -41.87 14.76 8.21
C SER A 1133 -40.33 14.83 8.39
N ASN A 1134 -39.56 14.34 7.41
CA ASN A 1134 -38.10 14.28 7.42
C ASN A 1134 -37.50 14.86 6.12
N PRO A 1135 -37.24 16.18 6.04
CA PRO A 1135 -36.81 16.86 4.81
C PRO A 1135 -35.49 16.33 4.22
N ASP A 1136 -34.63 15.75 5.05
CA ASP A 1136 -33.36 15.17 4.61
C ASP A 1136 -33.55 13.83 3.90
N PHE A 1137 -34.71 13.16 3.99
CA PHE A 1137 -34.95 11.87 3.33
C PHE A 1137 -35.03 12.04 1.80
N PRO A 1138 -34.37 11.19 0.98
CA PRO A 1138 -33.63 9.96 1.31
C PRO A 1138 -32.10 10.19 1.45
N GLN A 1139 -31.66 11.42 1.71
CA GLN A 1139 -30.26 11.87 1.82
C GLN A 1139 -29.82 12.13 3.28
N GLN A 1140 -30.45 11.48 4.27
CA GLN A 1140 -30.09 11.57 5.68
C GLN A 1140 -28.62 11.13 5.90
N SER A 1141 -27.94 11.69 6.90
CA SER A 1141 -26.50 11.47 7.13
C SER A 1141 -26.13 9.99 7.32
N THR A 1142 -25.02 9.55 6.73
CA THR A 1142 -24.43 8.23 6.99
C THR A 1142 -23.89 8.06 8.41
N ALA A 1143 -23.70 9.14 9.17
CA ALA A 1143 -23.35 9.06 10.58
C ALA A 1143 -24.51 8.51 11.44
N ASP A 1144 -25.76 8.62 10.95
CA ASP A 1144 -26.90 7.98 11.58
C ASP A 1144 -26.93 6.48 11.29
N GLN A 1145 -26.69 5.70 12.34
CA GLN A 1145 -26.73 4.23 12.32
C GLN A 1145 -27.85 3.68 13.22
N PHE A 1146 -28.73 4.54 13.73
CA PHE A 1146 -29.72 4.23 14.76
C PHE A 1146 -31.15 4.33 14.21
N PHE A 1147 -31.42 3.59 13.13
CA PHE A 1147 -32.72 3.67 12.45
C PHE A 1147 -33.87 3.21 13.33
N ASP A 1148 -34.94 4.00 13.36
CA ASP A 1148 -36.23 3.54 13.86
C ASP A 1148 -36.98 2.71 12.80
N GLU A 1149 -38.12 2.16 13.20
CA GLU A 1149 -38.91 1.29 12.31
C GLU A 1149 -39.45 2.04 11.08
N ALA A 1150 -39.88 3.29 11.25
CA ALA A 1150 -40.45 4.10 10.18
C ALA A 1150 -39.40 4.48 9.12
N GLN A 1151 -38.19 4.84 9.57
CA GLN A 1151 -37.05 5.11 8.70
C GLN A 1151 -36.63 3.85 7.94
N PHE A 1152 -36.52 2.71 8.63
CA PHE A 1152 -36.18 1.44 8.00
C PHE A 1152 -37.20 1.05 6.93
N GLU A 1153 -38.49 1.06 7.25
CA GLU A 1153 -39.53 0.69 6.31
C GLU A 1153 -39.62 1.66 5.12
N SER A 1154 -39.42 2.96 5.34
CA SER A 1154 -39.40 3.97 4.27
C SER A 1154 -38.29 3.74 3.26
N TYR A 1155 -37.04 3.48 3.68
CA TYR A 1155 -35.95 3.16 2.75
C TYR A 1155 -36.17 1.82 2.03
N ARG A 1156 -36.64 0.79 2.75
CA ARG A 1156 -36.92 -0.53 2.17
C ARG A 1156 -38.00 -0.42 1.11
N LYS A 1157 -39.09 0.30 1.41
CA LYS A 1157 -40.20 0.51 0.49
C LYS A 1157 -39.76 1.37 -0.70
N LEU A 1158 -38.94 2.38 -0.48
CA LEU A 1158 -38.40 3.23 -1.55
C LEU A 1158 -37.59 2.38 -2.55
N GLY A 1159 -36.65 1.55 -2.07
CA GLY A 1159 -35.88 0.68 -2.96
C GLY A 1159 -36.73 -0.37 -3.70
N TYR A 1160 -37.82 -0.84 -3.08
CA TYR A 1160 -38.78 -1.71 -3.75
C TYR A 1160 -39.58 -0.96 -4.83
N HIS A 1161 -39.96 0.30 -4.56
CA HIS A 1161 -40.69 1.18 -5.49
C HIS A 1161 -39.83 1.65 -6.66
N SER A 1162 -38.50 1.72 -6.49
CA SER A 1162 -37.59 2.23 -7.52
C SER A 1162 -37.58 1.44 -8.85
N ILE A 1163 -38.17 0.25 -8.91
CA ILE A 1163 -38.26 -0.57 -10.14
C ILE A 1163 -39.72 -0.98 -10.36
N HIS A 1164 -40.34 -0.56 -11.45
CA HIS A 1164 -41.76 -0.83 -11.73
C HIS A 1164 -41.99 -2.09 -12.55
N ASN A 1165 -41.10 -2.44 -13.48
CA ASN A 1165 -41.30 -3.59 -14.36
C ASN A 1165 -39.97 -4.11 -14.92
N LEU A 1166 -40.03 -5.26 -15.59
CA LEU A 1166 -38.86 -5.86 -16.26
C LEU A 1166 -38.31 -5.00 -17.41
N THR A 1167 -39.16 -4.20 -18.07
CA THR A 1167 -38.73 -3.39 -19.22
C THR A 1167 -37.75 -2.28 -18.82
N GLU A 1168 -37.86 -1.73 -17.62
CA GLU A 1168 -36.90 -0.75 -17.07
C GLU A 1168 -35.52 -1.37 -16.79
N LEU A 1169 -35.46 -2.67 -16.56
CA LEU A 1169 -34.20 -3.40 -16.41
C LEU A 1169 -33.59 -3.74 -17.78
N HIS A 1170 -34.31 -3.59 -18.89
CA HIS A 1170 -33.83 -3.98 -20.21
C HIS A 1170 -33.36 -5.46 -20.27
N LEU A 1171 -34.10 -6.34 -19.58
CA LEU A 1171 -33.86 -7.79 -19.49
C LEU A 1171 -34.78 -8.61 -20.40
#